data_AF-A0A151N8Z9-F1
#
_entry.id   AF-A0A151N8Z9-F1
#
_cell.length_a   1.000
_cell.length_b   1.000
_cell.length_c   1.000
_cell.angle_alpha   90.00
_cell.angle_beta   90.00
_cell.angle_gamma   90.00
#
_symmetry.space_group_name_H-M   'P 1'
#
loop_
_entity.id
_entity.type
_entity.pdbx_description
1 polymer ?
#
loop_
_entity_poly.entity_id
_entity_poly.type
_entity_poly.pdbx_seq_one_letter_code
_entity_poly.pdbx_strand_id
1 'polypeptide(L)'
;MVKDSRDLLKEFPQPKNLLNSVIGRALGISHARDKLVYIHTNGPRKKKVTLHIKWPKNVEVEGYGTKKIDAERQAAAAACQLFKGWGLLGPQNELFDAAKYRILADQLGCTDDRWCPEGKWRSKSGPSLADLSTCWRRMEPDDSIQPMEQGRMPKAMRRDDLEEGELEEGELEEGELEEETIDVSDYLSMTQNESRTSARDSSRGGSSIEMTDDTTAIRALTQFPLPKNLLAQVIQIATSSSTVKEYMQFRTVGTKTKICKLTLRWPCPMTFAAKGRRKVEAENKAAALACQKLKSLGLVDKNNNPLSHAMYNMTSLRELGENQRKPCHIKVPEATLRKIENYLNHYPVDSRESRPRIADDMMNLSKEPGAISDAITGKTYLPLSEAEEVRMSQNLLALWKRRGASWQDSHPLPVDPHKDTILSAIEQNPVVVIAGDTGCGKTTRIPQLLLEHYIMEGRGARCNMVITQPRRISAISVAQRVAQELGPNMRKNVGYQGIQKLNPDLRLVMMSATGDNQRFSRYFGDCPVVKVPGFMYPVKEYYLEEILAKLGRHRHRHYEIKEIKGVQQRLLEALGSQNSRYLILPVHSNIPMMDQQNIFQRPPPGVRKVVLATNIAETSITINDIVHVVDSGTHKEERYDLKTKVSCLETVWVSKSNVVQRRGRAGRCQSGFAYHLFPRSRLDKMPTYQVPEILRTPLENLVVQAKIHMPEKTAVEFLSKALDSPDIKAVDEAVILLQEIGVLDHREALSTLGKRLAQISTDPRLAKAIVLASIYRCLHPLLIIVSCLTRDPFSSSLQNRAEVDKAKAILSRESGSDHLAFVRAVEGWEEVLRRRDSWARDNYLQDYCLYAPSLRFINGLVKQFSENLYEAFLVPSSSDCTLPSSACNQYSEEEELVKGVLMAGLYPNLIQVRQGKVTRQGKFKPNSYAYRTKAGTVLLHKSTINREASKMYSRWLTYFMAVKSNGGVFVRDSSQVHPLAVLLMTDTDIHVRDDGWRATVSLTDSDLLVLEGDSYTIRLLRDFRVSLSKMVETCLCYEMAAIPGDLQHQHSQLLDILVDLLKGPPGSFGA
;
A
#
# COMPACT_ATOMS: atom_id res chain seq x y z
N MET A 1 -52.78 -10.67 -8.39
CA MET A 1 -52.89 -10.12 -7.02
C MET A 1 -51.64 -9.30 -6.73
N VAL A 2 -51.78 -8.10 -6.16
CA VAL A 2 -50.64 -7.30 -5.71
C VAL A 2 -50.40 -7.61 -4.22
N LYS A 3 -49.19 -8.01 -3.84
CA LYS A 3 -48.80 -8.17 -2.42
C LYS A 3 -48.87 -6.82 -1.72
N ASP A 4 -49.27 -6.78 -0.44
CA ASP A 4 -49.36 -5.52 0.29
C ASP A 4 -47.98 -4.84 0.40
N SER A 5 -48.00 -3.51 0.41
CA SER A 5 -46.83 -2.63 0.33
C SER A 5 -45.80 -2.87 1.44
N ARG A 6 -46.19 -3.49 2.55
CA ARG A 6 -45.29 -3.80 3.67
C ARG A 6 -44.53 -5.11 3.47
N ASP A 7 -45.08 -6.07 2.74
CA ASP A 7 -44.46 -7.39 2.57
C ASP A 7 -43.41 -7.40 1.44
N LEU A 8 -43.56 -6.55 0.41
CA LEU A 8 -42.53 -6.36 -0.61
C LEU A 8 -41.20 -5.83 -0.04
N LEU A 9 -41.24 -5.02 1.03
CA LEU A 9 -40.03 -4.54 1.71
C LEU A 9 -39.43 -5.55 2.69
N LYS A 10 -40.17 -6.61 3.06
CA LYS A 10 -39.61 -7.79 3.73
C LYS A 10 -38.96 -8.75 2.72
N GLU A 11 -39.62 -8.98 1.59
CA GLU A 11 -39.08 -9.84 0.52
C GLU A 11 -37.85 -9.21 -0.17
N PHE A 12 -37.77 -7.88 -0.24
CA PHE A 12 -36.63 -7.15 -0.79
C PHE A 12 -36.15 -6.06 0.20
N PRO A 13 -35.24 -6.39 1.15
CA PRO A 13 -34.78 -5.43 2.17
C PRO A 13 -33.97 -4.24 1.60
N GLN A 14 -33.09 -4.50 0.64
CA GLN A 14 -32.26 -3.49 -0.05
C GLN A 14 -32.54 -3.44 -1.57
N PRO A 15 -33.76 -3.06 -2.00
CA PRO A 15 -34.21 -3.26 -3.37
C PRO A 15 -33.45 -2.38 -4.38
N LYS A 16 -33.08 -1.16 -3.97
CA LYS A 16 -32.26 -0.25 -4.79
C LYS A 16 -30.89 -0.83 -5.13
N ASN A 17 -30.26 -1.50 -4.18
CA ASN A 17 -28.95 -2.11 -4.37
C ASN A 17 -29.09 -3.30 -5.31
N LEU A 18 -30.08 -4.16 -5.07
CA LEU A 18 -30.38 -5.33 -5.89
C LEU A 18 -30.62 -4.96 -7.37
N LEU A 19 -31.43 -3.93 -7.67
CA LEU A 19 -31.64 -3.45 -9.04
C LEU A 19 -30.35 -2.96 -9.70
N ASN A 20 -29.52 -2.18 -8.97
CA ASN A 20 -28.24 -1.72 -9.51
C ASN A 20 -27.29 -2.90 -9.76
N SER A 21 -27.31 -3.94 -8.91
CA SER A 21 -26.49 -5.14 -9.10
C SER A 21 -26.95 -6.02 -10.27
N VAL A 22 -28.27 -6.17 -10.52
CA VAL A 22 -28.78 -6.87 -11.70
C VAL A 22 -28.36 -6.14 -12.98
N ILE A 23 -28.74 -4.85 -13.10
CA ILE A 23 -28.48 -4.07 -14.34
C ILE A 23 -26.97 -3.87 -14.55
N GLY A 24 -26.20 -3.65 -13.48
CA GLY A 24 -24.75 -3.50 -13.53
C GLY A 24 -24.04 -4.76 -14.04
N ARG A 25 -24.42 -5.95 -13.53
CA ARG A 25 -23.88 -7.24 -14.02
C ARG A 25 -24.33 -7.55 -15.44
N ALA A 26 -25.58 -7.28 -15.79
CA ALA A 26 -26.12 -7.57 -17.12
C ALA A 26 -25.51 -6.69 -18.23
N LEU A 27 -25.31 -5.40 -17.96
CA LEU A 27 -24.80 -4.43 -18.93
C LEU A 27 -23.30 -4.13 -18.81
N GLY A 28 -22.60 -4.71 -17.83
CA GLY A 28 -21.18 -4.44 -17.57
C GLY A 28 -20.89 -3.01 -17.10
N ILE A 29 -21.83 -2.36 -16.42
CA ILE A 29 -21.73 -0.95 -15.98
C ILE A 29 -21.61 -0.85 -14.46
N SER A 30 -20.81 0.10 -13.98
CA SER A 30 -20.59 0.33 -12.54
C SER A 30 -21.84 0.86 -11.81
N HIS A 31 -22.66 1.67 -12.48
CA HIS A 31 -23.87 2.28 -11.92
C HIS A 31 -25.02 2.29 -12.95
N ALA A 32 -26.25 1.97 -12.54
CA ALA A 32 -27.41 1.87 -13.43
C ALA A 32 -28.26 3.15 -13.52
N ARG A 33 -27.70 4.33 -13.15
CA ARG A 33 -28.46 5.59 -12.98
C ARG A 33 -29.26 5.99 -14.22
N ASP A 34 -28.68 5.87 -15.41
CA ASP A 34 -29.34 6.27 -16.66
C ASP A 34 -30.46 5.32 -17.09
N LYS A 35 -30.47 4.09 -16.54
CA LYS A 35 -31.47 3.05 -16.77
C LYS A 35 -32.48 2.93 -15.61
N LEU A 36 -32.33 3.68 -14.50
CA LEU A 36 -33.21 3.69 -13.31
C LEU A 36 -33.50 5.14 -12.85
N VAL A 37 -34.46 5.80 -13.50
CA VAL A 37 -34.79 7.22 -13.23
C VAL A 37 -35.97 7.32 -12.27
N TYR A 38 -35.75 7.88 -11.07
CA TYR A 38 -36.80 8.12 -10.08
C TYR A 38 -37.37 9.54 -10.24
N ILE A 39 -38.64 9.67 -10.63
CA ILE A 39 -39.35 10.95 -10.71
C ILE A 39 -40.27 11.09 -9.49
N HIS A 40 -40.19 12.23 -8.79
CA HIS A 40 -40.90 12.46 -7.54
C HIS A 40 -42.09 13.41 -7.73
N THR A 41 -43.27 13.03 -7.26
CA THR A 41 -44.48 13.87 -7.29
C THR A 41 -45.00 14.15 -5.88
N ASN A 42 -45.18 15.44 -5.58
CA ASN A 42 -45.55 15.92 -4.25
C ASN A 42 -47.07 15.82 -4.02
N GLY A 43 -47.54 14.63 -3.66
CA GLY A 43 -48.90 14.44 -3.12
C GLY A 43 -49.08 15.09 -1.74
N PRO A 44 -50.30 15.54 -1.38
CA PRO A 44 -50.56 16.30 -0.15
C PRO A 44 -50.63 15.45 1.14
N ARG A 45 -50.72 14.12 1.05
CA ARG A 45 -50.73 13.20 2.23
C ARG A 45 -49.77 12.01 2.15
N LYS A 46 -49.25 11.67 0.97
CA LYS A 46 -48.17 10.69 0.76
C LYS A 46 -47.26 11.20 -0.37
N LYS A 47 -45.97 10.90 -0.30
CA LYS A 47 -45.02 11.17 -1.39
C LYS A 47 -45.11 10.05 -2.42
N LYS A 48 -45.41 10.40 -3.67
CA LYS A 48 -45.42 9.47 -4.79
C LYS A 48 -44.09 9.55 -5.54
N VAL A 49 -43.57 8.40 -5.96
CA VAL A 49 -42.37 8.30 -6.78
C VAL A 49 -42.61 7.27 -7.87
N THR A 50 -42.37 7.66 -9.12
CA THR A 50 -42.43 6.78 -10.29
C THR A 50 -41.00 6.47 -10.72
N LEU A 51 -40.64 5.19 -10.70
CA LEU A 51 -39.36 4.67 -11.17
C LEU A 51 -39.51 4.22 -12.62
N HIS A 52 -38.84 4.93 -13.53
CA HIS A 52 -38.73 4.57 -14.94
C HIS A 52 -37.50 3.69 -15.11
N ILE A 53 -37.74 2.40 -15.33
CA ILE A 53 -36.73 1.39 -15.68
C ILE A 53 -36.57 1.41 -17.20
N LYS A 54 -35.35 1.37 -17.73
CA LYS A 54 -35.06 1.37 -19.18
C LYS A 54 -34.31 0.13 -19.69
N TRP A 55 -34.30 -0.95 -18.90
CA TRP A 55 -33.71 -2.24 -19.25
C TRP A 55 -34.30 -3.35 -18.35
N PRO A 56 -34.62 -4.55 -18.87
CA PRO A 56 -34.60 -4.95 -20.29
C PRO A 56 -35.68 -4.26 -21.13
N LYS A 57 -36.68 -3.63 -20.49
CA LYS A 57 -37.76 -2.89 -21.16
C LYS A 57 -37.98 -1.54 -20.48
N ASN A 58 -38.59 -0.61 -21.21
CA ASN A 58 -39.09 0.64 -20.66
C ASN A 58 -40.36 0.35 -19.85
N VAL A 59 -40.28 0.41 -18.52
CA VAL A 59 -41.39 0.08 -17.60
C VAL A 59 -41.39 1.05 -16.42
N GLU A 60 -42.57 1.49 -16.01
CA GLU A 60 -42.77 2.47 -14.94
C GLU A 60 -43.38 1.82 -13.70
N VAL A 61 -42.82 2.12 -12.52
CA VAL A 61 -43.21 1.45 -11.26
C VAL A 61 -43.40 2.49 -10.16
N GLU A 62 -44.55 2.46 -9.47
CA GLU A 62 -44.92 3.51 -8.52
C GLU A 62 -44.78 3.10 -7.05
N GLY A 63 -44.28 4.01 -6.21
CA GLY A 63 -44.16 3.86 -4.76
C GLY A 63 -44.73 5.06 -3.99
N TYR A 64 -45.24 4.83 -2.78
CA TYR A 64 -46.16 5.70 -2.06
C TYR A 64 -45.81 5.81 -0.55
N GLY A 65 -44.72 6.50 -0.26
CA GLY A 65 -44.15 6.61 1.07
C GLY A 65 -44.67 7.78 1.93
N THR A 66 -44.43 7.69 3.23
CA THR A 66 -44.53 8.81 4.17
C THR A 66 -43.41 9.83 3.93
N LYS A 67 -42.17 9.36 3.77
CA LYS A 67 -40.99 10.14 3.37
C LYS A 67 -40.64 9.81 1.91
N LYS A 68 -39.83 10.68 1.30
CA LYS A 68 -39.30 10.50 -0.07
C LYS A 68 -38.55 9.16 -0.23
N ILE A 69 -37.70 8.83 0.74
CA ILE A 69 -36.88 7.62 0.76
C ILE A 69 -37.75 6.35 0.81
N ASP A 70 -38.81 6.35 1.62
CA ASP A 70 -39.75 5.23 1.74
C ASP A 70 -40.44 4.95 0.39
N ALA A 71 -40.88 6.01 -0.30
CA ALA A 71 -41.52 5.94 -1.62
C ALA A 71 -40.56 5.38 -2.68
N GLU A 72 -39.31 5.83 -2.68
CA GLU A 72 -38.25 5.30 -3.57
C GLU A 72 -37.90 3.83 -3.25
N ARG A 73 -37.87 3.42 -1.97
CA ARG A 73 -37.66 2.02 -1.57
C ARG A 73 -38.82 1.13 -2.03
N GLN A 74 -40.06 1.60 -1.91
CA GLN A 74 -41.25 0.86 -2.37
C GLN A 74 -41.27 0.71 -3.90
N ALA A 75 -41.01 1.79 -4.66
CA ALA A 75 -40.94 1.73 -6.12
C ALA A 75 -39.84 0.75 -6.57
N ALA A 76 -38.68 0.75 -5.90
CA ALA A 76 -37.62 -0.21 -6.14
C ALA A 76 -38.04 -1.66 -5.78
N ALA A 77 -38.75 -1.90 -4.67
CA ALA A 77 -39.18 -3.24 -4.27
C ALA A 77 -40.18 -3.86 -5.26
N ALA A 78 -41.14 -3.07 -5.75
CA ALA A 78 -42.04 -3.50 -6.81
C ALA A 78 -41.29 -3.76 -8.14
N ALA A 79 -40.24 -3.00 -8.45
CA ALA A 79 -39.37 -3.26 -9.59
C ALA A 79 -38.54 -4.55 -9.42
N CYS A 80 -38.05 -4.87 -8.22
CA CYS A 80 -37.44 -6.17 -7.92
C CYS A 80 -38.43 -7.32 -8.12
N GLN A 81 -39.70 -7.14 -7.74
CA GLN A 81 -40.75 -8.12 -7.97
C GLN A 81 -40.99 -8.36 -9.48
N LEU A 82 -40.98 -7.31 -10.31
CA LEU A 82 -41.04 -7.47 -11.77
C LEU A 82 -39.83 -8.21 -12.32
N PHE A 83 -38.61 -7.87 -11.87
CA PHE A 83 -37.38 -8.57 -12.32
C PHE A 83 -37.41 -10.06 -11.95
N LYS A 84 -37.92 -10.40 -10.77
CA LYS A 84 -38.14 -11.79 -10.33
C LYS A 84 -39.21 -12.49 -11.18
N GLY A 85 -40.29 -11.78 -11.54
CA GLY A 85 -41.31 -12.27 -12.49
C GLY A 85 -40.81 -12.43 -13.94
N TRP A 86 -39.76 -11.71 -14.34
CA TRP A 86 -39.08 -11.85 -15.63
C TRP A 86 -37.90 -12.84 -15.60
N GLY A 87 -37.68 -13.57 -14.49
CA GLY A 87 -36.57 -14.50 -14.35
C GLY A 87 -35.18 -13.86 -14.21
N LEU A 88 -35.10 -12.54 -14.04
CA LEU A 88 -33.85 -11.79 -13.82
C LEU A 88 -33.38 -11.77 -12.35
N LEU A 89 -34.10 -12.43 -11.45
CA LEU A 89 -33.69 -12.67 -10.07
C LEU A 89 -34.06 -14.09 -9.67
N GLY A 90 -33.18 -14.77 -8.94
CA GLY A 90 -33.46 -16.11 -8.41
C GLY A 90 -34.60 -16.12 -7.37
N PRO A 91 -35.10 -17.30 -6.99
CA PRO A 91 -36.20 -17.43 -6.02
C PRO A 91 -35.85 -16.83 -4.65
N GLN A 92 -34.58 -16.89 -4.22
CA GLN A 92 -34.07 -16.22 -3.01
C GLN A 92 -33.44 -14.84 -3.29
N ASN A 93 -33.83 -14.19 -4.40
CA ASN A 93 -33.26 -12.93 -4.90
C ASN A 93 -31.78 -13.03 -5.33
N GLU A 94 -31.31 -14.23 -5.66
CA GLU A 94 -29.95 -14.49 -6.14
C GLU A 94 -29.66 -13.74 -7.45
N LEU A 95 -28.39 -13.32 -7.60
CA LEU A 95 -27.88 -12.65 -8.78
C LEU A 95 -27.10 -13.63 -9.67
N PHE A 96 -27.46 -13.71 -10.94
CA PHE A 96 -26.75 -14.53 -11.92
C PHE A 96 -25.41 -13.89 -12.36
N ASP A 97 -24.68 -14.64 -13.19
CA ASP A 97 -23.52 -14.18 -13.94
C ASP A 97 -23.92 -13.34 -15.17
N ALA A 98 -22.95 -12.66 -15.78
CA ALA A 98 -23.18 -11.76 -16.90
C ALA A 98 -23.58 -12.47 -18.22
N ALA A 99 -23.22 -13.74 -18.43
CA ALA A 99 -23.58 -14.47 -19.64
C ALA A 99 -25.04 -14.92 -19.59
N LYS A 100 -25.48 -15.48 -18.45
CA LYS A 100 -26.88 -15.84 -18.21
C LYS A 100 -27.81 -14.62 -18.29
N TYR A 101 -27.38 -13.44 -17.82
CA TYR A 101 -28.16 -12.20 -18.00
C TYR A 101 -28.32 -11.76 -19.46
N ARG A 102 -27.35 -12.01 -20.35
CA ARG A 102 -27.50 -11.72 -21.79
C ARG A 102 -28.57 -12.60 -22.41
N ILE A 103 -28.48 -13.92 -22.20
CA ILE A 103 -29.46 -14.90 -22.70
C ILE A 103 -30.88 -14.55 -22.23
N LEU A 104 -31.06 -14.17 -20.96
CA LEU A 104 -32.34 -13.74 -20.42
C LEU A 104 -32.82 -12.41 -21.01
N ALA A 105 -31.92 -11.47 -21.33
CA ALA A 105 -32.27 -10.21 -21.99
C ALA A 105 -32.72 -10.42 -23.45
N ASP A 106 -32.03 -11.30 -24.18
CA ASP A 106 -32.38 -11.68 -25.55
C ASP A 106 -33.75 -12.38 -25.60
N GLN A 107 -34.01 -13.32 -24.68
CA GLN A 107 -35.31 -13.98 -24.51
C GLN A 107 -36.44 -13.00 -24.13
N LEU A 108 -36.11 -11.91 -23.42
CA LEU A 108 -37.07 -10.84 -23.14
C LEU A 108 -37.23 -9.87 -24.32
N GLY A 109 -36.43 -9.97 -25.39
CA GLY A 109 -36.49 -9.13 -26.58
C GLY A 109 -35.75 -7.79 -26.45
N CYS A 110 -34.63 -7.77 -25.72
CA CYS A 110 -33.85 -6.56 -25.44
C CYS A 110 -32.63 -6.40 -26.37
N THR A 111 -32.86 -6.04 -27.64
CA THR A 111 -31.79 -5.58 -28.55
C THR A 111 -31.32 -4.16 -28.14
N ASP A 112 -30.34 -4.05 -27.24
CA ASP A 112 -29.69 -2.77 -26.89
C ASP A 112 -28.58 -2.50 -27.94
N ASP A 113 -28.73 -1.45 -28.76
CA ASP A 113 -27.95 -1.14 -29.98
C ASP A 113 -26.46 -0.79 -29.76
N ARG A 114 -25.72 -1.53 -28.94
CA ARG A 114 -24.28 -1.35 -28.70
C ARG A 114 -23.38 -2.30 -29.48
N TRP A 115 -23.94 -3.25 -30.23
CA TRP A 115 -23.21 -4.33 -30.92
C TRP A 115 -23.36 -4.34 -32.45
N CYS A 116 -23.56 -3.19 -33.11
CA CYS A 116 -23.19 -2.96 -34.53
C CYS A 116 -23.14 -1.45 -34.86
N PRO A 117 -22.29 -1.00 -35.81
CA PRO A 117 -22.31 0.36 -36.34
C PRO A 117 -23.35 0.56 -37.48
N GLU A 118 -23.68 1.82 -37.76
CA GLU A 118 -24.43 2.30 -38.95
C GLU A 118 -25.94 2.00 -39.10
N GLY A 119 -26.75 2.64 -38.26
CA GLY A 119 -27.78 3.60 -38.70
C GLY A 119 -28.88 3.21 -39.71
N LYS A 120 -30.10 2.99 -39.19
CA LYS A 120 -31.35 3.69 -39.59
C LYS A 120 -32.54 3.29 -38.70
N TRP A 121 -33.26 4.27 -38.17
CA TRP A 121 -34.51 4.04 -37.40
C TRP A 121 -35.73 3.90 -38.34
N ARG A 122 -36.61 2.94 -38.05
CA ARG A 122 -38.04 2.96 -38.46
C ARG A 122 -38.92 2.43 -37.33
N SER A 123 -40.07 3.06 -37.13
CA SER A 123 -41.04 2.74 -36.08
C SER A 123 -42.13 1.77 -36.54
N LYS A 124 -42.53 0.85 -35.66
CA LYS A 124 -43.89 0.27 -35.56
C LYS A 124 -44.24 0.02 -34.09
N SER A 125 -45.50 -0.35 -33.81
CA SER A 125 -46.18 -0.14 -32.52
C SER A 125 -46.75 -1.41 -31.87
N GLY A 126 -46.84 -1.42 -30.53
CA GLY A 126 -47.58 -2.40 -29.71
C GLY A 126 -46.71 -3.48 -29.04
N PRO A 127 -47.26 -4.30 -28.11
CA PRO A 127 -48.66 -4.37 -27.65
C PRO A 127 -48.88 -3.72 -26.26
N SER A 128 -50.01 -4.02 -25.60
CA SER A 128 -50.42 -3.46 -24.30
C SER A 128 -50.16 -4.41 -23.11
N LEU A 129 -50.41 -3.95 -21.88
CA LEU A 129 -50.13 -4.71 -20.65
C LEU A 129 -51.11 -5.86 -20.34
N ALA A 130 -52.06 -6.17 -21.22
CA ALA A 130 -53.11 -7.18 -20.98
C ALA A 130 -52.72 -8.60 -21.43
N ASP A 131 -51.84 -8.72 -22.42
CA ASP A 131 -51.78 -9.90 -23.31
C ASP A 131 -50.83 -11.03 -22.84
N LEU A 132 -50.34 -10.99 -21.59
CA LEU A 132 -49.32 -11.92 -21.05
C LEU A 132 -49.83 -12.81 -19.90
N SER A 133 -51.13 -13.13 -19.87
CA SER A 133 -51.75 -13.92 -18.78
C SER A 133 -51.83 -15.43 -19.03
N THR A 134 -51.48 -15.93 -20.22
CA THR A 134 -51.80 -17.31 -20.66
C THR A 134 -50.63 -18.10 -21.27
N CYS A 135 -49.49 -18.21 -20.56
CA CYS A 135 -48.36 -19.06 -20.98
C CYS A 135 -47.64 -19.79 -19.83
N TRP A 136 -48.39 -20.50 -18.97
CA TRP A 136 -47.83 -21.44 -17.97
C TRP A 136 -48.69 -22.70 -17.83
N ARG A 137 -48.32 -23.78 -18.55
CA ARG A 137 -48.85 -25.14 -18.31
C ARG A 137 -47.89 -26.21 -18.82
N ARG A 138 -47.39 -27.04 -17.90
CA ARG A 138 -46.68 -28.33 -18.07
C ARG A 138 -45.51 -28.41 -19.07
N MET A 139 -44.33 -28.68 -18.51
CA MET A 139 -43.73 -30.01 -18.66
C MET A 139 -43.26 -30.49 -17.27
N GLU A 140 -43.33 -31.80 -17.03
CA GLU A 140 -42.92 -32.45 -15.77
C GLU A 140 -41.72 -33.39 -16.03
N PRO A 141 -40.88 -33.69 -15.02
CA PRO A 141 -39.69 -34.54 -15.17
C PRO A 141 -39.94 -36.01 -14.76
N ASP A 142 -39.26 -36.94 -15.45
CA ASP A 142 -38.94 -38.33 -15.05
C ASP A 142 -38.12 -38.95 -16.20
N ASP A 143 -37.28 -40.00 -16.07
CA ASP A 143 -36.71 -40.80 -14.95
C ASP A 143 -35.30 -41.23 -15.48
N SER A 144 -34.20 -41.45 -14.75
CA SER A 144 -33.90 -42.23 -13.53
C SER A 144 -32.50 -41.83 -13.00
N ILE A 145 -31.83 -42.38 -11.98
CA ILE A 145 -31.87 -43.67 -11.23
C ILE A 145 -31.63 -43.40 -9.72
N GLN A 146 -32.20 -44.24 -8.84
CA GLN A 146 -31.92 -44.34 -7.39
C GLN A 146 -31.55 -45.81 -7.02
N PRO A 147 -31.31 -46.21 -5.75
CA PRO A 147 -30.95 -45.50 -4.50
C PRO A 147 -29.53 -45.97 -4.01
N MET A 148 -28.93 -45.62 -2.85
CA MET A 148 -29.37 -45.71 -1.44
C MET A 148 -28.48 -44.86 -0.50
N GLU A 149 -29.12 -44.33 0.56
CA GLU A 149 -28.80 -44.42 2.01
C GLU A 149 -27.32 -44.39 2.53
N GLN A 150 -26.98 -43.82 3.69
CA GLN A 150 -27.75 -43.18 4.79
C GLN A 150 -26.80 -42.25 5.60
N GLY A 151 -27.30 -41.16 6.22
CA GLY A 151 -26.49 -40.35 7.15
C GLY A 151 -27.08 -38.98 7.52
N ARG A 152 -27.42 -38.75 8.80
CA ARG A 152 -28.10 -37.52 9.27
C ARG A 152 -27.15 -36.42 9.76
N MET A 153 -27.46 -35.17 9.43
CA MET A 153 -27.06 -33.96 10.18
C MET A 153 -28.32 -33.17 10.58
N PRO A 154 -28.41 -32.59 11.80
CA PRO A 154 -29.67 -32.02 12.31
C PRO A 154 -29.90 -30.54 11.95
N LYS A 155 -31.16 -30.27 11.59
CA LYS A 155 -31.86 -28.99 11.42
C LYS A 155 -31.26 -27.78 12.17
N ALA A 156 -30.96 -26.70 11.43
CA ALA A 156 -30.86 -25.35 11.99
C ALA A 156 -32.27 -24.79 12.30
N MET A 157 -32.40 -24.01 13.37
CA MET A 157 -33.67 -23.37 13.76
C MET A 157 -33.60 -21.84 13.61
N ARG A 158 -34.69 -21.27 13.09
CA ARG A 158 -35.11 -19.85 13.00
C ARG A 158 -34.07 -18.76 13.34
N ARG A 159 -33.81 -17.90 12.34
CA ARG A 159 -33.37 -16.52 12.58
C ARG A 159 -34.59 -15.64 12.84
N ASP A 160 -34.59 -14.97 13.98
CA ASP A 160 -35.24 -13.67 14.18
C ASP A 160 -34.18 -12.72 14.78
N ASP A 161 -34.43 -11.41 14.73
CA ASP A 161 -33.64 -10.32 15.34
C ASP A 161 -32.14 -10.20 14.97
N LEU A 162 -31.88 -9.47 13.88
CA LEU A 162 -30.61 -8.76 13.63
C LEU A 162 -30.88 -7.29 13.28
N GLU A 163 -31.13 -6.47 14.30
CA GLU A 163 -30.77 -5.05 14.23
C GLU A 163 -29.26 -4.91 14.52
N GLU A 164 -28.41 -5.26 13.56
CA GLU A 164 -27.00 -4.87 13.61
C GLU A 164 -26.89 -3.35 13.35
N GLY A 165 -26.90 -2.57 14.43
CA GLY A 165 -26.55 -1.16 14.39
C GLY A 165 -25.11 -1.00 13.92
N GLU A 166 -24.92 -0.29 12.81
CA GLU A 166 -23.60 0.02 12.24
C GLU A 166 -22.79 0.83 13.26
N LEU A 167 -21.79 0.19 13.87
CA LEU A 167 -20.78 0.88 14.67
C LEU A 167 -19.83 1.59 13.70
N GLU A 168 -19.94 2.91 13.63
CA GLU A 168 -18.95 3.75 12.95
C GLU A 168 -17.59 3.58 13.65
N GLU A 169 -16.71 2.76 13.07
CA GLU A 169 -15.35 2.53 13.58
C GLU A 169 -14.46 3.73 13.24
N GLY A 170 -13.96 4.40 14.28
CA GLY A 170 -13.11 5.58 14.14
C GLY A 170 -11.67 5.25 13.81
N GLU A 171 -11.36 4.98 12.53
CA GLU A 171 -10.00 5.20 12.01
C GLU A 171 -9.81 6.69 11.69
N LEU A 172 -9.54 7.48 12.73
CA LEU A 172 -9.03 8.85 12.61
C LEU A 172 -7.52 8.89 12.91
N GLU A 173 -6.72 8.28 12.02
CA GLU A 173 -5.60 9.07 11.49
C GLU A 173 -6.26 10.25 10.77
N GLU A 174 -6.34 11.40 11.46
CA GLU A 174 -7.14 12.59 11.13
C GLU A 174 -7.80 12.54 9.75
N GLY A 175 -9.08 12.17 9.72
CA GLY A 175 -9.84 11.90 8.50
C GLY A 175 -9.92 13.10 7.56
N GLU A 176 -8.85 13.27 6.78
CA GLU A 176 -8.81 14.11 5.59
C GLU A 176 -9.79 13.50 4.59
N LEU A 177 -11.05 13.90 4.70
CA LEU A 177 -12.05 13.83 3.65
C LEU A 177 -11.65 14.80 2.51
N GLU A 178 -10.45 14.58 1.95
CA GLU A 178 -10.05 15.20 0.70
C GLU A 178 -11.04 14.75 -0.37
N GLU A 179 -11.78 15.71 -0.92
CA GLU A 179 -12.67 15.47 -2.05
C GLU A 179 -11.87 14.77 -3.16
N GLU A 180 -12.25 13.52 -3.52
CA GLU A 180 -11.61 12.76 -4.60
C GLU A 180 -11.28 13.66 -5.80
N THR A 181 -10.00 13.86 -6.08
CA THR A 181 -9.55 14.70 -7.20
C THR A 181 -9.21 13.87 -8.43
N ILE A 182 -9.74 14.32 -9.56
CA ILE A 182 -9.51 13.78 -10.89
C ILE A 182 -8.52 14.72 -11.61
N ASP A 183 -7.60 14.16 -12.40
CA ASP A 183 -6.74 14.94 -13.29
C ASP A 183 -7.56 15.68 -14.36
N VAL A 184 -7.03 16.80 -14.86
CA VAL A 184 -7.63 17.59 -15.94
C VAL A 184 -7.84 16.76 -17.20
N SER A 185 -6.86 15.95 -17.62
CA SER A 185 -7.01 15.12 -18.82
C SER A 185 -8.07 14.03 -18.67
N ASP A 186 -8.16 13.41 -17.49
CA ASP A 186 -9.16 12.38 -17.23
C ASP A 186 -10.58 13.00 -17.13
N TYR A 187 -10.75 14.16 -16.48
CA TYR A 187 -12.01 14.92 -16.45
C TYR A 187 -12.46 15.40 -17.85
N LEU A 188 -11.53 15.82 -18.70
CA LEU A 188 -11.81 16.14 -20.10
C LEU A 188 -12.30 14.92 -20.90
N SER A 189 -11.72 13.74 -20.67
CA SER A 189 -12.17 12.51 -21.34
C SER A 189 -13.61 12.14 -20.98
N MET A 190 -14.00 12.29 -19.70
CA MET A 190 -15.36 12.05 -19.23
C MET A 190 -16.36 13.04 -19.86
N THR A 191 -16.02 14.32 -19.92
CA THR A 191 -16.92 15.38 -20.41
C THR A 191 -17.00 15.49 -21.95
N GLN A 192 -16.04 14.91 -22.69
CA GLN A 192 -16.11 14.83 -24.16
C GLN A 192 -17.24 13.91 -24.65
N ASN A 193 -17.63 12.89 -23.89
CA ASN A 193 -18.77 12.03 -24.23
C ASN A 193 -20.13 12.75 -24.11
N GLU A 194 -20.26 13.78 -23.27
CA GLU A 194 -21.50 14.54 -23.10
C GLU A 194 -21.66 15.69 -24.11
N SER A 195 -20.57 16.13 -24.76
CA SER A 195 -20.48 17.43 -25.44
C SER A 195 -20.53 17.39 -26.99
N ARG A 196 -21.20 16.39 -27.58
CA ARG A 196 -21.47 16.35 -29.03
C ARG A 196 -22.56 17.32 -29.54
N THR A 197 -23.12 18.18 -28.70
CA THR A 197 -24.07 19.24 -29.12
C THR A 197 -23.43 20.63 -29.15
N SER A 198 -22.89 20.98 -30.33
CA SER A 198 -22.77 22.35 -30.87
C SER A 198 -22.24 23.47 -29.97
N ALA A 199 -20.96 23.81 -30.16
CA ALA A 199 -20.48 25.20 -30.06
C ALA A 199 -19.71 25.52 -31.35
N ARG A 200 -20.10 26.57 -32.07
CA ARG A 200 -19.32 27.18 -33.17
C ARG A 200 -18.78 28.51 -32.68
N ASP A 201 -17.59 28.88 -33.13
CA ASP A 201 -17.03 30.21 -32.87
C ASP A 201 -17.92 31.33 -33.40
N SER A 202 -18.03 32.40 -32.60
CA SER A 202 -18.64 33.66 -33.01
C SER A 202 -17.94 34.85 -32.35
N SER A 203 -16.63 34.95 -32.55
CA SER A 203 -15.79 36.07 -32.10
C SER A 203 -15.94 37.29 -33.02
N ARG A 204 -16.97 38.12 -32.79
CA ARG A 204 -17.09 39.49 -33.36
C ARG A 204 -18.20 40.30 -32.67
N GLY A 205 -18.08 41.63 -32.67
CA GLY A 205 -19.18 42.55 -32.33
C GLY A 205 -19.21 43.08 -30.90
N GLY A 206 -18.21 43.87 -30.50
CA GLY A 206 -18.33 44.73 -29.32
C GLY A 206 -19.36 45.83 -29.58
N SER A 207 -20.52 45.76 -28.91
CA SER A 207 -21.54 46.82 -28.92
C SER A 207 -22.28 46.89 -27.59
N SER A 208 -22.51 48.10 -27.08
CA SER A 208 -23.14 48.35 -25.78
C SER A 208 -24.67 48.39 -25.90
N ILE A 209 -25.32 47.24 -25.68
CA ILE A 209 -26.78 47.11 -25.80
C ILE A 209 -27.48 47.52 -24.49
N GLU A 210 -28.01 48.76 -24.42
CA GLU A 210 -28.97 49.14 -23.38
C GLU A 210 -30.38 48.58 -23.69
N MET A 211 -30.59 47.28 -23.41
CA MET A 211 -31.93 46.71 -23.45
C MET A 211 -32.83 47.41 -22.42
N THR A 212 -33.87 48.09 -22.90
CA THR A 212 -34.79 48.91 -22.10
C THR A 212 -36.27 48.56 -22.31
N ASP A 213 -36.55 47.43 -22.97
CA ASP A 213 -37.90 46.89 -23.16
C ASP A 213 -38.40 46.17 -21.88
N ASP A 214 -39.47 46.70 -21.30
CA ASP A 214 -40.02 46.19 -20.04
C ASP A 214 -40.80 44.87 -20.24
N THR A 215 -41.29 44.62 -21.46
CA THR A 215 -41.97 43.39 -21.87
C THR A 215 -41.03 42.18 -21.82
N THR A 216 -39.83 42.33 -22.39
CA THR A 216 -38.76 41.33 -22.34
C THR A 216 -38.28 41.11 -20.90
N ALA A 217 -38.18 42.17 -20.10
CA ALA A 217 -37.80 42.06 -18.69
C ALA A 217 -38.82 41.27 -17.84
N ILE A 218 -40.12 41.43 -18.10
CA ILE A 218 -41.18 40.64 -17.46
C ILE A 218 -41.09 39.17 -17.89
N ARG A 219 -40.91 38.88 -19.19
CA ARG A 219 -40.73 37.52 -19.69
C ARG A 219 -39.51 36.84 -19.07
N ALA A 220 -38.38 37.53 -18.98
CA ALA A 220 -37.19 37.03 -18.30
C ALA A 220 -37.46 36.72 -16.82
N LEU A 221 -38.20 37.58 -16.11
CA LEU A 221 -38.54 37.37 -14.70
C LEU A 221 -39.46 36.16 -14.47
N THR A 222 -40.34 35.83 -15.44
CA THR A 222 -41.12 34.57 -15.38
C THR A 222 -40.25 33.32 -15.62
N GLN A 223 -39.17 33.44 -16.38
CA GLN A 223 -38.21 32.35 -16.61
C GLN A 223 -37.25 32.15 -15.44
N PHE A 224 -36.91 33.22 -14.70
CA PHE A 224 -35.96 33.23 -13.59
C PHE A 224 -36.59 33.85 -12.34
N PRO A 225 -37.30 33.09 -11.48
CA PRO A 225 -38.06 33.63 -10.36
C PRO A 225 -37.19 34.17 -9.20
N LEU A 226 -35.94 33.72 -9.07
CA LEU A 226 -34.97 34.21 -8.07
C LEU A 226 -33.65 34.66 -8.74
N PRO A 227 -33.68 35.68 -9.61
CA PRO A 227 -32.59 35.95 -10.55
C PRO A 227 -31.35 36.51 -9.85
N LYS A 228 -31.53 37.30 -8.77
CA LYS A 228 -30.43 37.80 -7.93
C LYS A 228 -29.64 36.66 -7.28
N ASN A 229 -30.33 35.64 -6.77
CA ASN A 229 -29.71 34.51 -6.10
C ASN A 229 -28.97 33.65 -7.12
N LEU A 230 -29.58 33.40 -8.29
CA LEU A 230 -28.93 32.67 -9.38
C LEU A 230 -27.67 33.39 -9.88
N LEU A 231 -27.70 34.70 -10.10
CA LEU A 231 -26.50 35.48 -10.47
C LEU A 231 -25.42 35.39 -9.40
N ALA A 232 -25.76 35.56 -8.12
CA ALA A 232 -24.80 35.47 -7.04
C ALA A 232 -24.14 34.08 -6.97
N GLN A 233 -24.93 33.01 -7.09
CA GLN A 233 -24.43 31.63 -7.15
C GLN A 233 -23.55 31.37 -8.38
N VAL A 234 -23.97 31.79 -9.57
CA VAL A 234 -23.18 31.64 -10.81
C VAL A 234 -21.83 32.37 -10.67
N ILE A 235 -21.81 33.61 -10.21
CA ILE A 235 -20.57 34.39 -10.01
C ILE A 235 -19.67 33.74 -8.95
N GLN A 236 -20.24 33.31 -7.82
CA GLN A 236 -19.49 32.67 -6.73
C GLN A 236 -18.88 31.33 -7.17
N ILE A 237 -19.61 30.52 -7.94
CA ILE A 237 -19.14 29.22 -8.44
C ILE A 237 -18.15 29.40 -9.61
N ALA A 238 -18.31 30.42 -10.46
CA ALA A 238 -17.43 30.65 -11.60
C ALA A 238 -16.08 31.27 -11.22
N THR A 239 -16.05 32.14 -10.21
CA THR A 239 -14.84 32.91 -9.82
C THR A 239 -14.16 32.40 -8.55
N SER A 240 -14.77 31.46 -7.81
CA SER A 240 -14.39 31.09 -6.44
C SER A 240 -14.34 32.25 -5.41
N SER A 241 -14.76 33.47 -5.78
CA SER A 241 -14.67 34.63 -4.89
C SER A 241 -15.77 34.66 -3.82
N SER A 242 -15.41 35.11 -2.62
CA SER A 242 -16.34 35.42 -1.52
C SER A 242 -17.06 36.78 -1.70
N THR A 243 -16.57 37.66 -2.58
CA THR A 243 -16.99 39.07 -2.69
C THR A 243 -17.77 39.38 -3.97
N VAL A 244 -18.92 38.71 -4.14
CA VAL A 244 -19.86 38.91 -5.28
C VAL A 244 -20.16 40.40 -5.58
N LYS A 245 -20.14 41.29 -4.58
CA LYS A 245 -20.33 42.75 -4.70
C LYS A 245 -19.31 43.45 -5.62
N GLU A 246 -18.11 42.91 -5.79
CA GLU A 246 -17.10 43.46 -6.70
C GLU A 246 -17.46 43.20 -8.16
N TYR A 247 -18.06 42.04 -8.43
CA TYR A 247 -18.46 41.58 -9.76
C TYR A 247 -19.87 42.01 -10.16
N MET A 248 -20.71 42.43 -9.20
CA MET A 248 -22.15 42.66 -9.37
C MET A 248 -22.60 43.92 -8.61
N GLN A 249 -22.87 45.01 -9.34
CA GLN A 249 -23.23 46.31 -8.75
C GLN A 249 -24.56 46.85 -9.29
N PHE A 250 -25.49 47.19 -8.39
CA PHE A 250 -26.75 47.86 -8.72
C PHE A 250 -26.68 49.36 -8.40
N ARG A 251 -27.10 50.22 -9.33
CA ARG A 251 -27.39 51.64 -9.09
C ARG A 251 -28.86 51.91 -9.46
N THR A 252 -29.65 52.43 -8.52
CA THR A 252 -31.10 52.62 -8.72
C THR A 252 -31.48 54.08 -8.48
N VAL A 253 -32.12 54.72 -9.47
CA VAL A 253 -32.40 56.17 -9.54
C VAL A 253 -33.89 56.41 -9.83
N GLY A 254 -34.39 57.61 -9.48
CA GLY A 254 -35.76 58.05 -9.78
C GLY A 254 -36.72 58.04 -8.58
N THR A 255 -37.79 58.84 -8.64
CA THR A 255 -38.77 59.02 -7.55
C THR A 255 -39.99 58.11 -7.72
N LYS A 256 -40.91 58.44 -8.64
CA LYS A 256 -42.16 57.70 -8.92
C LYS A 256 -41.92 56.38 -9.67
N THR A 257 -40.98 56.37 -10.61
CA THR A 257 -40.48 55.16 -11.29
C THR A 257 -39.03 54.94 -10.88
N LYS A 258 -38.67 53.70 -10.53
CA LYS A 258 -37.30 53.32 -10.20
C LYS A 258 -36.65 52.72 -11.44
N ILE A 259 -35.55 53.31 -11.90
CA ILE A 259 -34.71 52.76 -12.96
C ILE A 259 -33.47 52.17 -12.30
N CYS A 260 -33.24 50.88 -12.49
CA CYS A 260 -32.05 50.20 -11.99
C CYS A 260 -31.10 49.87 -13.14
N LYS A 261 -29.81 50.19 -12.96
CA LYS A 261 -28.70 49.82 -13.83
C LYS A 261 -27.81 48.83 -13.06
N LEU A 262 -27.78 47.59 -13.53
CA LEU A 262 -26.96 46.49 -13.02
C LEU A 262 -25.71 46.35 -13.89
N THR A 263 -24.53 46.56 -13.33
CA THR A 263 -23.25 46.27 -13.98
C THR A 263 -22.69 44.96 -13.47
N LEU A 264 -22.36 44.05 -14.40
CA LEU A 264 -21.61 42.83 -14.15
C LEU A 264 -20.18 42.98 -14.71
N ARG A 265 -19.19 42.41 -14.02
CA ARG A 265 -17.79 42.37 -14.51
C ARG A 265 -17.37 41.02 -15.11
N TRP A 266 -18.13 39.95 -14.84
CA TRP A 266 -17.90 38.60 -15.33
C TRP A 266 -19.12 38.11 -16.15
N PRO A 267 -18.94 37.34 -17.25
CA PRO A 267 -17.67 36.86 -17.82
C PRO A 267 -16.85 37.98 -18.49
N CYS A 268 -17.49 39.09 -18.83
CA CYS A 268 -16.85 40.34 -19.22
C CYS A 268 -17.72 41.53 -18.73
N PRO A 269 -17.26 42.78 -18.84
CA PRO A 269 -18.05 43.95 -18.47
C PRO A 269 -19.35 44.06 -19.28
N MET A 270 -20.48 43.83 -18.61
CA MET A 270 -21.83 43.95 -19.17
C MET A 270 -22.67 44.88 -18.29
N THR A 271 -23.70 45.51 -18.84
CA THR A 271 -24.64 46.32 -18.06
C THR A 271 -26.07 46.20 -18.57
N PHE A 272 -27.01 46.05 -17.65
CA PHE A 272 -28.43 45.81 -17.90
C PHE A 272 -29.25 46.89 -17.21
N ALA A 273 -30.29 47.40 -17.88
CA ALA A 273 -31.18 48.42 -17.31
C ALA A 273 -32.62 47.89 -17.25
N ALA A 274 -33.36 48.23 -16.19
CA ALA A 274 -34.78 47.92 -16.09
C ALA A 274 -35.56 48.95 -15.26
N LYS A 275 -36.86 49.05 -15.52
CA LYS A 275 -37.78 49.99 -14.87
C LYS A 275 -38.75 49.24 -13.96
N GLY A 276 -39.11 49.81 -12.82
CA GLY A 276 -40.08 49.20 -11.91
C GLY A 276 -40.75 50.22 -10.99
N ARG A 277 -41.90 49.85 -10.43
CA ARG A 277 -42.62 50.69 -9.45
C ARG A 277 -41.87 50.73 -8.11
N ARG A 278 -41.15 49.66 -7.77
CA ARG A 278 -40.32 49.55 -6.55
C ARG A 278 -38.84 49.28 -6.87
N LYS A 279 -37.94 49.67 -5.95
CA LYS A 279 -36.47 49.46 -6.08
C LYS A 279 -36.12 47.99 -6.35
N VAL A 280 -36.67 47.09 -5.51
CA VAL A 280 -36.44 45.63 -5.61
C VAL A 280 -36.96 45.06 -6.92
N GLU A 281 -38.06 45.58 -7.46
CA GLU A 281 -38.67 45.14 -8.71
C GLU A 281 -37.79 45.50 -9.92
N ALA A 282 -37.31 46.74 -9.99
CA ALA A 282 -36.38 47.19 -11.04
C ALA A 282 -35.07 46.40 -11.01
N GLU A 283 -34.50 46.15 -9.82
CA GLU A 283 -33.29 45.34 -9.65
C GLU A 283 -33.51 43.87 -10.03
N ASN A 284 -34.68 43.28 -9.69
CA ASN A 284 -34.99 41.89 -10.04
C ASN A 284 -35.20 41.71 -11.55
N LYS A 285 -35.85 42.68 -12.22
CA LYS A 285 -35.97 42.71 -13.69
C LYS A 285 -34.59 42.83 -14.36
N ALA A 286 -33.73 43.73 -13.91
CA ALA A 286 -32.37 43.88 -14.43
C ALA A 286 -31.53 42.60 -14.23
N ALA A 287 -31.68 41.94 -13.08
CA ALA A 287 -31.06 40.65 -12.81
C ALA A 287 -31.61 39.53 -13.72
N ALA A 288 -32.92 39.51 -14.00
CA ALA A 288 -33.52 38.49 -14.87
C ALA A 288 -33.05 38.60 -16.33
N LEU A 289 -32.91 39.83 -16.86
CA LEU A 289 -32.28 40.08 -18.17
C LEU A 289 -30.83 39.57 -18.21
N ALA A 290 -30.07 39.74 -17.13
CA ALA A 290 -28.71 39.19 -17.02
C ALA A 290 -28.70 37.66 -16.97
N CYS A 291 -29.60 37.01 -16.21
CA CYS A 291 -29.77 35.54 -16.23
C CYS A 291 -30.09 35.02 -17.64
N GLN A 292 -30.99 35.70 -18.35
CA GLN A 292 -31.36 35.37 -19.73
C GLN A 292 -30.15 35.50 -20.67
N LYS A 293 -29.32 36.55 -20.51
CA LYS A 293 -28.09 36.71 -21.27
C LYS A 293 -27.07 35.60 -20.97
N LEU A 294 -26.84 35.25 -19.70
CA LEU A 294 -25.96 34.14 -19.32
C LEU A 294 -26.44 32.80 -19.90
N LYS A 295 -27.75 32.53 -19.88
CA LYS A 295 -28.32 31.33 -20.52
C LYS A 295 -28.16 31.33 -22.03
N SER A 296 -28.26 32.49 -22.70
CA SER A 296 -27.96 32.61 -24.14
C SER A 296 -26.47 32.40 -24.48
N LEU A 297 -25.57 32.55 -23.50
CA LEU A 297 -24.14 32.26 -23.60
C LEU A 297 -23.78 30.84 -23.15
N GLY A 298 -24.77 30.00 -22.83
CA GLY A 298 -24.55 28.63 -22.34
C GLY A 298 -24.03 28.54 -20.89
N LEU A 299 -23.94 29.66 -20.16
CA LEU A 299 -23.39 29.74 -18.80
C LEU A 299 -24.39 29.39 -17.69
N VAL A 300 -25.53 28.80 -18.05
CA VAL A 300 -26.58 28.29 -17.15
C VAL A 300 -27.20 27.08 -17.84
N ASP A 301 -27.52 26.02 -17.10
CA ASP A 301 -28.04 24.78 -17.69
C ASP A 301 -29.45 24.95 -18.33
N LYS A 302 -29.92 23.87 -18.99
CA LYS A 302 -31.26 23.82 -19.60
C LYS A 302 -32.40 24.04 -18.59
N ASN A 303 -32.18 23.75 -17.31
CA ASN A 303 -33.13 23.83 -16.20
C ASN A 303 -33.02 25.11 -15.34
N ASN A 304 -32.10 26.03 -15.69
CA ASN A 304 -31.76 27.27 -14.95
C ASN A 304 -30.84 27.10 -13.72
N ASN A 305 -30.09 26.01 -13.60
CA ASN A 305 -29.07 25.80 -12.56
C ASN A 305 -27.70 26.38 -12.99
N PRO A 306 -26.84 26.79 -12.04
CA PRO A 306 -25.42 27.02 -12.29
C PRO A 306 -24.72 25.76 -12.82
N LEU A 307 -23.73 25.94 -13.70
CA LEU A 307 -22.75 24.90 -14.04
C LEU A 307 -21.71 24.73 -12.90
N SER A 308 -20.84 23.72 -13.02
CA SER A 308 -19.70 23.57 -12.10
C SER A 308 -18.58 24.59 -12.39
N HIS A 309 -17.73 24.84 -11.40
CA HIS A 309 -16.54 25.70 -11.55
C HIS A 309 -15.61 25.21 -12.67
N ALA A 310 -15.49 23.89 -12.83
CA ALA A 310 -14.76 23.27 -13.93
C ALA A 310 -15.37 23.63 -15.30
N MET A 311 -16.69 23.55 -15.45
CA MET A 311 -17.37 23.92 -16.70
C MET A 311 -17.25 25.42 -17.03
N TYR A 312 -17.26 26.30 -16.03
CA TYR A 312 -16.99 27.74 -16.25
C TYR A 312 -15.56 28.05 -16.68
N ASN A 313 -14.61 27.18 -16.35
CA ASN A 313 -13.18 27.33 -16.65
C ASN A 313 -12.71 26.29 -17.70
N MET A 314 -13.63 25.84 -18.56
CA MET A 314 -13.40 24.78 -19.54
C MET A 314 -12.30 25.12 -20.56
N THR A 315 -12.11 26.40 -20.90
CA THR A 315 -11.00 26.83 -21.76
C THR A 315 -9.65 26.55 -21.10
N SER A 316 -9.45 27.00 -19.86
CA SER A 316 -8.22 26.76 -19.10
C SER A 316 -7.99 25.30 -18.73
N LEU A 317 -9.06 24.50 -18.58
CA LEU A 317 -8.94 23.04 -18.51
C LEU A 317 -8.39 22.45 -19.81
N ARG A 318 -8.90 22.87 -20.98
CA ARG A 318 -8.41 22.40 -22.28
C ARG A 318 -6.96 22.83 -22.53
N GLU A 319 -6.63 24.10 -22.25
CA GLU A 319 -5.27 24.63 -22.34
C GLU A 319 -4.29 23.83 -21.46
N LEU A 320 -4.64 23.54 -20.21
CA LEU A 320 -3.84 22.66 -19.34
C LEU A 320 -3.77 21.23 -19.88
N GLY A 321 -4.89 20.62 -20.27
CA GLY A 321 -4.92 19.26 -20.81
C GLY A 321 -4.11 19.09 -22.10
N GLU A 322 -4.07 20.10 -22.95
CA GLU A 322 -3.19 20.15 -24.12
C GLU A 322 -1.72 20.35 -23.73
N ASN A 323 -1.42 21.22 -22.75
CA ASN A 323 -0.06 21.43 -22.25
C ASN A 323 0.49 20.23 -21.43
N GLN A 324 -0.38 19.41 -20.83
CA GLN A 324 -0.04 18.12 -20.22
C GLN A 324 0.30 17.05 -21.27
N ARG A 325 -0.26 17.14 -22.49
CA ARG A 325 -0.07 16.17 -23.58
C ARG A 325 1.08 16.52 -24.53
N LYS A 326 1.59 17.76 -24.48
CA LYS A 326 2.77 18.17 -25.24
C LYS A 326 4.03 17.49 -24.68
N PRO A 327 4.91 16.93 -25.51
CA PRO A 327 6.21 16.43 -25.07
C PRO A 327 7.01 17.50 -24.31
N CYS A 328 7.88 17.06 -23.39
CA CYS A 328 8.84 17.98 -22.77
C CYS A 328 10.03 18.19 -23.70
N HIS A 329 10.29 19.44 -24.10
CA HIS A 329 11.39 19.78 -24.99
C HIS A 329 12.74 19.65 -24.25
N ILE A 330 13.64 18.83 -24.77
CA ILE A 330 15.01 18.66 -24.31
C ILE A 330 15.88 19.81 -24.85
N LYS A 331 16.72 20.41 -24.02
CA LYS A 331 17.84 21.26 -24.48
C LYS A 331 19.12 20.87 -23.75
N VAL A 332 19.99 20.15 -24.43
CA VAL A 332 21.34 19.83 -23.93
C VAL A 332 22.28 21.00 -24.29
N PRO A 333 23.19 21.42 -23.40
CA PRO A 333 24.21 22.40 -23.76
C PRO A 333 25.13 21.89 -24.88
N GLU A 334 25.41 22.74 -25.87
CA GLU A 334 26.28 22.47 -27.03
C GLU A 334 27.65 21.87 -26.63
N ALA A 335 28.25 22.37 -25.54
CA ALA A 335 29.50 21.85 -25.01
C ALA A 335 29.38 20.39 -24.52
N THR A 336 28.25 20.01 -23.93
CA THR A 336 27.97 18.64 -23.47
C THR A 336 27.63 17.72 -24.65
N LEU A 337 26.90 18.21 -25.66
CA LEU A 337 26.68 17.46 -26.90
C LEU A 337 28.00 17.10 -27.59
N ARG A 338 28.94 18.05 -27.70
CA ARG A 338 30.28 17.80 -28.25
C ARG A 338 31.10 16.81 -27.41
N LYS A 339 30.92 16.76 -26.08
CA LYS A 339 31.54 15.70 -25.25
C LYS A 339 30.97 14.32 -25.59
N ILE A 340 29.65 14.20 -25.73
CA ILE A 340 28.96 12.95 -26.12
C ILE A 340 29.41 12.52 -27.53
N GLU A 341 29.39 13.43 -28.51
CA GLU A 341 29.86 13.19 -29.87
C GLU A 341 31.33 12.74 -29.91
N ASN A 342 32.22 13.46 -29.23
CA ASN A 342 33.63 13.07 -29.15
C ASN A 342 33.81 11.69 -28.53
N TYR A 343 33.10 11.38 -27.44
CA TYR A 343 33.14 10.05 -26.81
C TYR A 343 32.67 8.96 -27.78
N LEU A 344 31.53 9.13 -28.44
CA LEU A 344 30.98 8.16 -29.40
C LEU A 344 31.85 8.00 -30.66
N ASN A 345 32.56 9.05 -31.07
CA ASN A 345 33.54 8.97 -32.17
C ASN A 345 34.82 8.19 -31.79
N HIS A 346 35.21 8.17 -30.51
CA HIS A 346 36.33 7.34 -30.02
C HIS A 346 35.87 5.92 -29.67
N TYR A 347 34.63 5.75 -29.22
CA TYR A 347 34.03 4.49 -28.78
C TYR A 347 32.70 4.22 -29.52
N PRO A 348 32.75 3.87 -30.81
CA PRO A 348 31.55 3.71 -31.63
C PRO A 348 30.63 2.58 -31.14
N VAL A 349 29.33 2.83 -31.22
CA VAL A 349 28.28 1.88 -30.84
C VAL A 349 27.95 0.98 -32.03
N ASP A 350 28.57 -0.19 -32.08
CA ASP A 350 28.27 -1.21 -33.09
C ASP A 350 26.80 -1.67 -33.01
N SER A 351 26.06 -1.47 -34.10
CA SER A 351 24.64 -1.80 -34.22
C SER A 351 24.33 -3.30 -34.43
N ARG A 352 25.30 -4.18 -34.16
CA ARG A 352 25.17 -5.63 -34.26
C ARG A 352 25.26 -6.26 -32.87
N GLU A 353 24.18 -6.93 -32.45
CA GLU A 353 24.02 -7.62 -31.17
C GLU A 353 25.11 -8.65 -30.89
N SER A 354 26.26 -8.18 -30.44
CA SER A 354 27.44 -8.98 -30.16
C SER A 354 27.49 -9.33 -28.68
N ARG A 355 26.51 -10.12 -28.22
CA ARG A 355 26.50 -10.67 -26.84
C ARG A 355 27.89 -11.28 -26.54
N PRO A 356 28.57 -10.89 -25.44
CA PRO A 356 29.87 -11.44 -25.12
C PRO A 356 29.81 -12.95 -24.88
N ARG A 357 30.26 -13.75 -25.85
CA ARG A 357 30.26 -15.24 -25.81
C ARG A 357 31.26 -15.85 -24.81
N ILE A 358 31.61 -15.11 -23.75
CA ILE A 358 32.71 -15.40 -22.81
C ILE A 358 32.19 -15.43 -21.35
N ALA A 359 30.98 -14.91 -21.09
CA ALA A 359 30.43 -14.80 -19.74
C ALA A 359 30.10 -16.15 -19.06
N ASP A 360 29.72 -17.18 -19.82
CA ASP A 360 29.32 -18.48 -19.24
C ASP A 360 30.50 -19.30 -18.68
N ASP A 361 31.70 -19.16 -19.27
CA ASP A 361 32.89 -19.91 -18.82
C ASP A 361 33.54 -19.29 -17.57
N MET A 362 33.52 -17.97 -17.42
CA MET A 362 34.26 -17.28 -16.33
C MET A 362 33.54 -17.31 -14.97
N MET A 363 32.23 -17.53 -14.90
CA MET A 363 31.51 -17.67 -13.61
C MET A 363 31.64 -19.07 -12.97
N ASN A 364 32.35 -20.01 -13.60
CA ASN A 364 32.56 -21.38 -13.08
C ASN A 364 33.89 -21.60 -12.34
N LEU A 365 34.68 -20.55 -12.13
CA LEU A 365 35.96 -20.63 -11.42
C LEU A 365 35.79 -20.46 -9.88
N SER A 366 36.35 -21.41 -9.12
CA SER A 366 36.56 -21.36 -7.66
C SER A 366 35.41 -21.66 -6.67
N LYS A 367 34.52 -22.62 -6.98
CA LYS A 367 34.14 -23.63 -5.96
C LYS A 367 34.28 -25.03 -6.51
N GLU A 368 35.08 -25.87 -5.85
CA GLU A 368 35.18 -27.29 -6.22
C GLU A 368 33.82 -27.97 -6.05
N PRO A 369 33.37 -28.79 -7.01
CA PRO A 369 32.09 -29.51 -6.93
C PRO A 369 32.15 -30.63 -5.88
N GLY A 370 32.01 -30.25 -4.61
CA GLY A 370 32.05 -31.13 -3.44
C GLY A 370 32.41 -30.39 -2.14
N ALA A 371 33.08 -29.24 -2.23
CA ALA A 371 33.51 -28.46 -1.07
C ALA A 371 32.31 -27.69 -0.45
N ILE A 372 31.68 -28.28 0.57
CA ILE A 372 30.67 -27.60 1.39
C ILE A 372 31.34 -26.45 2.14
N SER A 373 31.01 -25.19 1.82
CA SER A 373 31.42 -24.04 2.62
C SER A 373 30.46 -23.82 3.78
N ASP A 374 30.96 -23.79 5.01
CA ASP A 374 30.23 -23.44 6.22
C ASP A 374 29.68 -22.01 6.12
N ALA A 375 28.35 -21.88 6.08
CA ALA A 375 27.65 -20.62 5.84
C ALA A 375 27.64 -19.65 7.05
N ILE A 376 28.37 -19.98 8.13
CA ILE A 376 28.48 -19.16 9.34
C ILE A 376 29.88 -18.53 9.45
N THR A 377 30.90 -19.22 8.95
CA THR A 377 32.31 -18.86 9.10
C THR A 377 33.05 -18.66 7.77
N GLY A 378 32.41 -18.98 6.64
CA GLY A 378 33.00 -18.90 5.28
C GLY A 378 34.03 -19.99 4.97
N LYS A 379 34.34 -20.86 5.93
CA LYS A 379 35.40 -21.89 5.81
C LYS A 379 34.87 -23.15 5.13
N THR A 380 35.73 -23.88 4.43
CA THR A 380 35.39 -25.23 3.95
C THR A 380 35.09 -26.14 5.14
N TYR A 381 33.92 -26.76 5.15
CA TYR A 381 33.56 -27.79 6.12
C TYR A 381 34.44 -29.02 5.90
N LEU A 382 35.19 -29.37 6.94
CA LEU A 382 35.96 -30.61 7.01
C LEU A 382 35.26 -31.52 8.04
N PRO A 383 34.92 -32.78 7.69
CA PRO A 383 34.46 -33.75 8.66
C PRO A 383 35.48 -33.92 9.79
N LEU A 384 35.00 -34.05 11.03
CA LEU A 384 35.85 -34.39 12.17
C LEU A 384 36.49 -35.77 11.93
N SER A 385 37.80 -35.88 12.14
CA SER A 385 38.45 -37.19 12.20
C SER A 385 38.02 -37.93 13.48
N GLU A 386 37.98 -39.28 13.46
CA GLU A 386 37.52 -40.07 14.61
C GLU A 386 38.28 -39.76 15.90
N ALA A 387 39.59 -39.54 15.80
CA ALA A 387 40.45 -39.14 16.92
C ALA A 387 40.04 -37.77 17.51
N GLU A 388 39.60 -36.83 16.67
CA GLU A 388 39.13 -35.53 17.11
C GLU A 388 37.71 -35.57 17.66
N GLU A 389 36.83 -36.39 17.08
CA GLU A 389 35.48 -36.64 17.58
C GLU A 389 35.52 -37.23 18.99
N VAL A 390 36.34 -38.26 19.21
CA VAL A 390 36.55 -38.89 20.52
C VAL A 390 37.14 -37.88 21.51
N ARG A 391 38.21 -37.16 21.12
CA ARG A 391 38.85 -36.12 21.96
C ARG A 391 37.86 -35.02 22.35
N MET A 392 37.06 -34.53 21.40
CA MET A 392 36.06 -33.47 21.65
C MET A 392 34.92 -33.97 22.53
N SER A 393 34.42 -35.20 22.31
CA SER A 393 33.37 -35.79 23.12
C SER A 393 33.82 -36.05 24.57
N GLN A 394 35.04 -36.55 24.77
CA GLN A 394 35.65 -36.69 26.10
C GLN A 394 35.80 -35.34 26.82
N ASN A 395 36.22 -34.29 26.10
CA ASN A 395 36.32 -32.93 26.64
C ASN A 395 34.93 -32.37 27.02
N LEU A 396 33.92 -32.54 26.18
CA LEU A 396 32.53 -32.14 26.47
C LEU A 396 31.98 -32.86 27.70
N LEU A 397 32.23 -34.17 27.85
CA LEU A 397 31.85 -34.94 29.03
C LEU A 397 32.58 -34.46 30.30
N ALA A 398 33.86 -34.07 30.18
CA ALA A 398 34.62 -33.50 31.30
C ALA A 398 34.11 -32.11 31.71
N LEU A 399 33.74 -31.25 30.74
CA LEU A 399 33.12 -29.94 30.99
C LEU A 399 31.72 -30.09 31.62
N TRP A 400 30.91 -31.03 31.12
CA TRP A 400 29.57 -31.31 31.65
C TRP A 400 29.60 -31.79 33.09
N LYS A 401 30.51 -32.72 33.44
CA LYS A 401 30.75 -33.17 34.82
C LYS A 401 31.24 -32.02 35.73
N ARG A 402 31.80 -30.95 35.18
CA ARG A 402 32.26 -29.75 35.89
C ARG A 402 31.28 -28.57 35.84
N ARG A 403 30.02 -28.75 35.38
CA ARG A 403 29.06 -27.62 35.22
C ARG A 403 28.46 -27.06 36.52
N GLY A 404 28.46 -27.85 37.61
CA GLY A 404 27.88 -27.49 38.91
C GLY A 404 26.39 -27.86 39.07
N ALA A 405 25.87 -27.75 40.30
CA ALA A 405 24.54 -28.23 40.69
C ALA A 405 23.35 -27.46 40.09
N SER A 406 23.60 -26.27 39.51
CA SER A 406 22.62 -25.32 38.93
C SER A 406 21.52 -25.92 38.05
N TRP A 407 21.73 -27.11 37.48
CA TRP A 407 20.75 -27.78 36.63
C TRP A 407 19.70 -28.56 37.45
N GLN A 408 20.10 -29.20 38.56
CA GLN A 408 19.23 -29.98 39.43
C GLN A 408 18.43 -29.10 40.41
N ASP A 409 18.98 -27.94 40.82
CA ASP A 409 18.27 -26.94 41.64
C ASP A 409 17.21 -26.13 40.87
N SER A 410 17.09 -26.35 39.55
CA SER A 410 16.14 -25.62 38.70
C SER A 410 14.73 -26.22 38.77
N HIS A 411 13.72 -25.41 39.11
CA HIS A 411 12.33 -25.87 39.29
C HIS A 411 11.86 -26.76 38.12
N PRO A 412 11.19 -27.90 38.41
CA PRO A 412 10.75 -28.84 37.39
C PRO A 412 9.73 -28.18 36.45
N LEU A 413 9.96 -28.32 35.14
CA LEU A 413 9.07 -27.82 34.10
C LEU A 413 8.22 -28.95 33.53
N PRO A 414 7.01 -28.67 33.00
CA PRO A 414 6.09 -29.72 32.53
C PRO A 414 6.62 -30.62 31.40
N VAL A 415 7.69 -30.23 30.71
CA VAL A 415 8.38 -31.07 29.72
C VAL A 415 9.35 -32.09 30.34
N ASP A 416 9.85 -31.84 31.55
CA ASP A 416 10.90 -32.64 32.19
C ASP A 416 10.46 -34.11 32.43
N PRO A 417 9.20 -34.40 32.86
CA PRO A 417 8.68 -35.78 32.95
C PRO A 417 8.49 -36.51 31.61
N HIS A 418 8.61 -35.81 30.48
CA HIS A 418 8.47 -36.38 29.13
C HIS A 418 9.81 -36.57 28.42
N LYS A 419 10.95 -36.41 29.13
CA LYS A 419 12.32 -36.55 28.59
C LYS A 419 12.46 -37.77 27.67
N ASP A 420 12.19 -38.95 28.20
CA ASP A 420 12.52 -40.20 27.51
C ASP A 420 11.61 -40.44 26.30
N THR A 421 10.33 -40.04 26.39
CA THR A 421 9.39 -40.06 25.25
C THR A 421 9.84 -39.11 24.14
N ILE A 422 10.37 -37.93 24.48
CA ILE A 422 10.87 -36.95 23.52
C ILE A 422 12.16 -37.43 22.86
N LEU A 423 13.12 -37.94 23.64
CA LEU A 423 14.39 -38.48 23.12
C LEU A 423 14.13 -39.68 22.19
N SER A 424 13.35 -40.67 22.65
CA SER A 424 12.99 -41.85 21.87
C SER A 424 12.28 -41.48 20.55
N ALA A 425 11.36 -40.52 20.57
CA ALA A 425 10.70 -40.07 19.34
C ALA A 425 11.69 -39.45 18.34
N ILE A 426 12.65 -38.64 18.82
CA ILE A 426 13.64 -37.95 17.98
C ILE A 426 14.69 -38.92 17.42
N GLU A 427 15.12 -39.93 18.17
CA GLU A 427 16.04 -40.96 17.66
C GLU A 427 15.37 -41.91 16.66
N GLN A 428 14.08 -42.22 16.83
CA GLN A 428 13.34 -43.12 15.94
C GLN A 428 12.84 -42.46 14.65
N ASN A 429 12.61 -41.14 14.62
CA ASN A 429 11.95 -40.45 13.50
C ASN A 429 12.80 -39.29 12.95
N PRO A 430 12.83 -39.07 11.62
CA PRO A 430 13.54 -37.93 11.03
C PRO A 430 12.85 -36.58 11.31
N VAL A 431 11.52 -36.60 11.53
CA VAL A 431 10.72 -35.42 11.89
C VAL A 431 9.85 -35.73 13.11
N VAL A 432 9.76 -34.80 14.06
CA VAL A 432 8.89 -34.91 15.24
C VAL A 432 8.21 -33.57 15.52
N VAL A 433 6.91 -33.57 15.79
CA VAL A 433 6.16 -32.41 16.30
C VAL A 433 6.02 -32.51 17.82
N ILE A 434 6.52 -31.51 18.55
CA ILE A 434 6.38 -31.42 20.01
C ILE A 434 5.41 -30.28 20.33
N ALA A 435 4.18 -30.66 20.65
CA ALA A 435 3.08 -29.77 20.97
C ALA A 435 2.95 -29.59 22.49
N GLY A 436 2.63 -28.38 22.94
CA GLY A 436 2.30 -28.12 24.35
C GLY A 436 2.18 -26.63 24.64
N ASP A 437 1.59 -26.23 25.74
CA ASP A 437 1.24 -24.81 25.96
C ASP A 437 2.44 -23.85 26.12
N THR A 438 2.16 -22.55 26.12
CA THR A 438 3.17 -21.54 26.45
C THR A 438 3.60 -21.68 27.91
N GLY A 439 4.91 -21.86 28.15
CA GLY A 439 5.48 -22.01 29.49
C GLY A 439 5.89 -23.44 29.86
N CYS A 440 5.49 -24.48 29.11
CA CYS A 440 5.81 -25.87 29.47
C CYS A 440 7.30 -26.27 29.33
N GLY A 441 8.19 -25.36 28.93
CA GLY A 441 9.65 -25.57 28.93
C GLY A 441 10.29 -25.98 27.60
N LYS A 442 9.52 -26.33 26.55
CA LYS A 442 10.03 -26.85 25.26
C LYS A 442 11.32 -26.19 24.77
N THR A 443 11.29 -24.88 24.50
CA THR A 443 12.37 -24.14 23.83
C THR A 443 13.63 -23.96 24.69
N THR A 444 13.55 -24.11 26.01
CA THR A 444 14.73 -24.06 26.90
C THR A 444 15.24 -25.45 27.24
N ARG A 445 14.36 -26.39 27.63
CA ARG A 445 14.76 -27.72 28.12
C ARG A 445 15.13 -28.71 27.00
N ILE A 446 14.34 -28.82 25.93
CA ILE A 446 14.53 -29.89 24.92
C ILE A 446 15.94 -29.87 24.31
N PRO A 447 16.53 -28.72 23.93
CA PRO A 447 17.92 -28.67 23.48
C PRO A 447 18.91 -29.14 24.55
N GLN A 448 18.70 -28.75 25.81
CA GLN A 448 19.58 -29.17 26.92
C GLN A 448 19.44 -30.67 27.23
N LEU A 449 18.25 -31.25 27.07
CA LEU A 449 18.00 -32.70 27.23
C LEU A 449 18.67 -33.52 26.11
N LEU A 450 18.61 -33.05 24.86
CA LEU A 450 19.31 -33.66 23.72
C LEU A 450 20.84 -33.57 23.89
N LEU A 451 21.36 -32.41 24.29
CA LEU A 451 22.79 -32.23 24.56
C LEU A 451 23.27 -33.11 25.72
N GLU A 452 22.46 -33.27 26.76
CA GLU A 452 22.75 -34.17 27.88
C GLU A 452 22.86 -35.63 27.41
N HIS A 453 21.88 -36.11 26.64
CA HIS A 453 21.83 -37.46 26.11
C HIS A 453 23.11 -37.83 25.35
N TYR A 454 23.42 -37.05 24.29
CA TYR A 454 24.60 -37.29 23.47
C TYR A 454 25.93 -37.14 24.24
N ILE A 455 26.03 -36.22 25.21
CA ILE A 455 27.25 -36.08 26.01
C ILE A 455 27.43 -37.27 26.97
N MET A 456 26.37 -37.74 27.63
CA MET A 456 26.46 -38.84 28.60
C MET A 456 26.84 -40.17 27.95
N GLU A 457 26.39 -40.40 26.72
CA GLU A 457 26.76 -41.57 25.91
C GLU A 457 28.17 -41.45 25.27
N GLY A 458 28.88 -40.34 25.47
CA GLY A 458 30.18 -40.09 24.84
C GLY A 458 30.11 -39.75 23.35
N ARG A 459 28.91 -39.47 22.80
CA ARG A 459 28.65 -39.03 21.41
C ARG A 459 28.63 -37.49 21.26
N GLY A 460 29.13 -36.76 22.25
CA GLY A 460 28.90 -35.32 22.41
C GLY A 460 29.32 -34.44 21.22
N ALA A 461 30.39 -34.78 20.50
CA ALA A 461 30.85 -34.04 19.33
C ALA A 461 29.95 -34.20 18.09
N ARG A 462 29.08 -35.24 18.05
CA ARG A 462 28.04 -35.39 17.00
C ARG A 462 26.80 -34.54 17.27
N CYS A 463 26.68 -33.91 18.45
CA CYS A 463 25.51 -33.13 18.84
C CYS A 463 25.66 -31.65 18.47
N ASN A 464 25.33 -31.30 17.23
CA ASN A 464 25.17 -29.90 16.81
C ASN A 464 23.67 -29.59 16.57
N MET A 465 23.20 -28.44 17.05
CA MET A 465 21.77 -28.06 17.04
C MET A 465 21.58 -26.59 16.69
N VAL A 466 20.69 -26.31 15.74
CA VAL A 466 20.23 -24.96 15.41
C VAL A 466 18.78 -24.78 15.84
N ILE A 467 18.52 -23.78 16.69
CA ILE A 467 17.18 -23.44 17.17
C ILE A 467 16.73 -22.18 16.44
N THR A 468 15.86 -22.33 15.43
CA THR A 468 15.24 -21.17 14.78
C THR A 468 14.26 -20.48 15.74
N GLN A 469 14.14 -19.15 15.61
CA GLN A 469 13.19 -18.34 16.36
C GLN A 469 12.61 -17.27 15.42
N PRO A 470 11.30 -16.98 15.48
CA PRO A 470 10.66 -16.06 14.53
C PRO A 470 11.06 -14.58 14.74
N ARG A 471 11.77 -14.24 15.83
CA ARG A 471 12.22 -12.87 16.12
C ARG A 471 13.56 -12.84 16.85
N ARG A 472 14.44 -11.90 16.48
CA ARG A 472 15.79 -11.67 17.05
C ARG A 472 15.79 -11.54 18.58
N ILE A 473 14.81 -10.86 19.17
CA ILE A 473 14.66 -10.74 20.64
C ILE A 473 14.50 -12.11 21.32
N SER A 474 13.73 -13.02 20.72
CA SER A 474 13.46 -14.34 21.29
C SER A 474 14.69 -15.25 21.15
N ALA A 475 15.41 -15.17 20.02
CA ALA A 475 16.71 -15.85 19.85
C ALA A 475 17.70 -15.44 20.95
N ILE A 476 17.93 -14.13 21.13
CA ILE A 476 18.86 -13.60 22.14
C ILE A 476 18.42 -13.99 23.55
N SER A 477 17.15 -13.82 23.89
CA SER A 477 16.62 -14.12 25.23
C SER A 477 16.69 -15.62 25.58
N VAL A 478 16.36 -16.50 24.64
CA VAL A 478 16.48 -17.96 24.82
C VAL A 478 17.95 -18.37 24.95
N ALA A 479 18.83 -17.90 24.06
CA ALA A 479 20.25 -18.23 24.11
C ALA A 479 20.90 -17.76 25.42
N GLN A 480 20.62 -16.53 25.86
CA GLN A 480 21.09 -16.02 27.16
C GLN A 480 20.56 -16.83 28.34
N ARG A 481 19.29 -17.26 28.31
CA ARG A 481 18.68 -18.06 29.38
C ARG A 481 19.27 -19.47 29.45
N VAL A 482 19.40 -20.16 28.31
CA VAL A 482 20.03 -21.49 28.24
C VAL A 482 21.51 -21.43 28.65
N ALA A 483 22.24 -20.39 28.23
CA ALA A 483 23.62 -20.17 28.64
C ALA A 483 23.80 -19.75 30.12
N GLN A 484 22.73 -19.34 30.81
CA GLN A 484 22.71 -19.20 32.28
C GLN A 484 22.45 -20.56 32.94
N GLU A 485 21.44 -21.31 32.48
CA GLU A 485 21.04 -22.61 33.05
C GLU A 485 22.14 -23.69 32.92
N LEU A 486 22.91 -23.69 31.83
CA LEU A 486 24.02 -24.63 31.60
C LEU A 486 25.30 -24.33 32.41
N GLY A 487 25.37 -23.21 33.12
CA GLY A 487 26.52 -22.83 33.96
C GLY A 487 27.74 -22.31 33.19
N PRO A 488 28.74 -21.72 33.90
CA PRO A 488 29.82 -20.95 33.30
C PRO A 488 30.75 -21.78 32.38
N ASN A 489 30.93 -23.06 32.67
CA ASN A 489 31.86 -23.93 31.94
C ASN A 489 31.31 -24.40 30.57
N MET A 490 29.98 -24.47 30.41
CA MET A 490 29.33 -24.77 29.12
C MET A 490 28.90 -23.52 28.35
N ARG A 491 28.98 -22.33 28.97
CA ARG A 491 28.47 -21.05 28.44
C ARG A 491 29.01 -20.66 27.05
N LYS A 492 30.22 -21.12 26.70
CA LYS A 492 30.86 -20.87 25.39
C LYS A 492 30.28 -21.72 24.25
N ASN A 493 29.51 -22.77 24.58
CA ASN A 493 28.99 -23.74 23.62
C ASN A 493 27.52 -23.44 23.22
N VAL A 494 27.02 -22.24 23.53
CA VAL A 494 25.66 -21.78 23.16
C VAL A 494 25.78 -20.55 22.26
N GLY A 495 25.47 -20.73 20.97
CA GLY A 495 25.51 -19.68 19.95
C GLY A 495 24.17 -19.47 19.24
N TYR A 496 24.18 -18.61 18.22
CA TYR A 496 23.08 -18.41 17.26
C TYR A 496 23.66 -18.06 15.89
N GLN A 497 23.27 -18.77 14.83
CA GLN A 497 23.30 -18.40 13.40
C GLN A 497 22.57 -19.53 12.60
N GLY A 498 22.44 -19.43 11.26
CA GLY A 498 21.68 -20.37 10.41
C GLY A 498 22.51 -21.42 9.65
N ILE A 499 21.84 -22.43 9.08
CA ILE A 499 22.40 -23.56 8.31
C ILE A 499 21.54 -23.85 7.06
N GLN A 500 22.09 -24.49 6.02
CA GLN A 500 21.41 -24.80 4.76
C GLN A 500 21.62 -26.25 4.25
N LYS A 501 20.65 -26.74 3.46
CA LYS A 501 20.59 -27.96 2.61
C LYS A 501 20.54 -29.33 3.31
N LEU A 502 20.11 -30.33 2.51
CA LEU A 502 19.69 -31.65 2.99
C LEU A 502 20.88 -32.51 3.43
N ASN A 503 20.69 -33.17 4.58
CA ASN A 503 21.48 -34.31 5.03
C ASN A 503 20.47 -35.39 5.49
N PRO A 504 20.58 -36.67 5.06
CA PRO A 504 19.69 -37.75 5.53
C PRO A 504 19.76 -37.99 7.05
N ASP A 505 20.86 -37.63 7.72
CA ASP A 505 21.01 -37.72 9.18
C ASP A 505 20.32 -36.56 9.93
N LEU A 506 19.80 -35.55 9.23
CA LEU A 506 19.19 -34.37 9.84
C LEU A 506 17.87 -34.73 10.56
N ARG A 507 17.81 -34.45 11.87
CA ARG A 507 16.59 -34.57 12.67
C ARG A 507 15.89 -33.22 12.81
N LEU A 508 14.62 -33.14 12.39
CA LEU A 508 13.80 -31.93 12.43
C LEU A 508 12.79 -31.98 13.59
N VAL A 509 12.95 -31.07 14.57
CA VAL A 509 12.09 -31.00 15.76
C VAL A 509 11.23 -29.74 15.74
N MET A 510 9.94 -29.89 15.43
CA MET A 510 8.99 -28.77 15.36
C MET A 510 8.33 -28.52 16.71
N MET A 511 8.66 -27.40 17.38
CA MET A 511 8.08 -27.04 18.68
C MET A 511 6.87 -26.10 18.52
N SER A 512 5.67 -26.60 18.78
CA SER A 512 4.41 -25.85 18.63
C SER A 512 3.81 -25.46 19.99
N ALA A 513 3.38 -24.20 20.11
CA ALA A 513 2.73 -23.67 21.31
C ALA A 513 1.19 -23.69 21.22
N THR A 514 0.65 -23.20 20.10
CA THR A 514 -0.78 -23.19 19.78
C THR A 514 -0.93 -23.25 18.26
N GLY A 515 -1.50 -24.32 17.71
CA GLY A 515 -1.64 -24.51 16.27
C GLY A 515 -2.24 -25.88 15.94
N ASP A 516 -2.59 -26.10 14.67
CA ASP A 516 -3.01 -27.42 14.21
C ASP A 516 -1.79 -28.33 14.02
N ASN A 517 -1.47 -29.07 15.09
CA ASN A 517 -0.35 -30.00 15.11
C ASN A 517 -0.58 -31.22 14.21
N GLN A 518 -1.83 -31.56 13.86
CA GLN A 518 -2.12 -32.60 12.88
C GLN A 518 -1.86 -32.12 11.46
N ARG A 519 -2.12 -30.84 11.16
CA ARG A 519 -1.78 -30.25 9.85
C ARG A 519 -0.27 -30.29 9.59
N PHE A 520 0.55 -29.94 10.58
CA PHE A 520 2.01 -30.07 10.50
C PHE A 520 2.46 -31.53 10.35
N SER A 521 1.88 -32.45 11.14
CA SER A 521 2.15 -33.89 11.05
C SER A 521 1.91 -34.42 9.63
N ARG A 522 0.70 -34.24 9.07
CA ARG A 522 0.34 -34.64 7.70
C ARG A 522 1.29 -34.10 6.64
N TYR A 523 1.63 -32.81 6.72
CA TYR A 523 2.53 -32.16 5.78
C TYR A 523 3.94 -32.77 5.75
N PHE A 524 4.42 -33.30 6.88
CA PHE A 524 5.68 -34.04 6.98
C PHE A 524 5.49 -35.57 6.97
N GLY A 525 4.42 -36.08 6.32
CA GLY A 525 4.18 -37.52 6.13
C GLY A 525 3.64 -38.23 7.37
N ASP A 526 2.67 -37.61 8.06
CA ASP A 526 2.04 -38.08 9.30
C ASP A 526 3.05 -38.35 10.44
N CYS A 527 4.07 -37.49 10.55
CA CYS A 527 5.13 -37.61 11.55
C CYS A 527 4.60 -37.45 13.01
N PRO A 528 5.23 -38.09 14.01
CA PRO A 528 4.66 -38.23 15.36
C PRO A 528 4.49 -36.90 16.09
N VAL A 529 3.35 -36.77 16.80
CA VAL A 529 2.99 -35.60 17.62
C VAL A 529 3.07 -35.92 19.11
N VAL A 530 4.18 -35.58 19.75
CA VAL A 530 4.35 -35.68 21.21
C VAL A 530 3.62 -34.51 21.88
N LYS A 531 2.69 -34.81 22.79
CA LYS A 531 1.95 -33.79 23.57
C LYS A 531 2.54 -33.66 24.98
N VAL A 532 3.01 -32.45 25.29
CA VAL A 532 3.45 -32.02 26.62
C VAL A 532 2.37 -31.13 27.24
N PRO A 533 1.70 -31.53 28.34
CA PRO A 533 0.69 -30.72 28.98
C PRO A 533 1.29 -29.42 29.56
N GLY A 534 0.54 -28.33 29.48
CA GLY A 534 0.92 -27.07 30.11
C GLY A 534 0.73 -27.05 31.61
N PHE A 535 1.61 -26.33 32.30
CA PHE A 535 1.31 -25.74 33.61
C PHE A 535 1.15 -24.23 33.42
N MET A 536 -0.08 -23.75 33.53
CA MET A 536 -0.41 -22.34 33.68
C MET A 536 -1.30 -22.21 34.91
N TYR A 537 -1.06 -21.16 35.70
CA TYR A 537 -1.98 -20.80 36.78
C TYR A 537 -3.34 -20.37 36.19
N PRO A 538 -4.46 -20.62 36.90
CA PRO A 538 -5.78 -20.31 36.38
C PRO A 538 -5.92 -18.81 36.10
N VAL A 539 -6.34 -18.47 34.88
CA VAL A 539 -6.67 -17.10 34.46
C VAL A 539 -8.17 -16.97 34.37
N LYS A 540 -8.76 -16.06 35.15
CA LYS A 540 -10.19 -15.76 35.06
C LYS A 540 -10.45 -14.73 33.96
N GLU A 541 -11.23 -15.15 32.96
CA GLU A 541 -11.66 -14.29 31.85
C GLU A 541 -12.89 -13.47 32.23
N TYR A 542 -12.99 -12.27 31.65
CA TYR A 542 -14.18 -11.44 31.62
C TYR A 542 -14.35 -10.86 30.21
N TYR A 543 -15.57 -10.88 29.70
CA TYR A 543 -15.95 -10.33 28.39
C TYR A 543 -16.66 -8.98 28.52
N LEU A 544 -16.84 -8.25 27.42
CA LEU A 544 -17.32 -6.85 27.44
C LEU A 544 -18.62 -6.65 28.25
N GLU A 545 -19.55 -7.60 28.16
CA GLU A 545 -20.83 -7.60 28.87
C GLU A 545 -20.62 -7.64 30.40
N GLU A 546 -19.68 -8.48 30.85
CA GLU A 546 -19.32 -8.70 32.25
C GLU A 546 -18.46 -7.54 32.80
N ILE A 547 -17.63 -6.93 31.94
CA ILE A 547 -16.84 -5.76 32.26
C ILE A 547 -17.74 -4.54 32.45
N LEU A 548 -18.67 -4.29 31.52
CA LEU A 548 -19.65 -3.20 31.63
C LEU A 548 -20.56 -3.37 32.84
N ALA A 549 -21.01 -4.59 33.14
CA ALA A 549 -21.78 -4.89 34.35
C ALA A 549 -21.00 -4.58 35.65
N LYS A 550 -19.67 -4.76 35.65
CA LYS A 550 -18.78 -4.42 36.78
C LYS A 550 -18.46 -2.93 36.89
N LEU A 551 -18.38 -2.21 35.78
CA LEU A 551 -18.07 -0.78 35.74
C LEU A 551 -19.29 0.12 36.00
N GLY A 552 -20.51 -0.39 35.82
CA GLY A 552 -21.75 0.34 36.08
C GLY A 552 -22.19 1.25 34.92
N ARG A 553 -23.37 1.87 35.09
CA ARG A 553 -24.04 2.67 34.04
C ARG A 553 -23.37 4.05 33.84
N HIS A 554 -22.26 4.08 33.11
CA HIS A 554 -21.79 5.30 32.47
C HIS A 554 -22.56 5.55 31.16
N ARG A 555 -22.81 6.83 30.82
CA ARG A 555 -23.47 7.22 29.57
C ARG A 555 -22.61 6.79 28.37
N HIS A 556 -23.25 6.23 27.34
CA HIS A 556 -22.61 5.97 26.05
C HIS A 556 -21.94 7.25 25.52
N ARG A 557 -20.61 7.25 25.51
CA ARG A 557 -19.79 8.01 24.57
C ARG A 557 -19.36 7.02 23.48
N HIS A 558 -19.00 7.49 22.28
CA HIS A 558 -18.39 6.61 21.28
C HIS A 558 -17.07 6.04 21.85
N TYR A 559 -16.97 4.72 21.91
CA TYR A 559 -15.81 4.01 22.46
C TYR A 559 -14.83 3.68 21.33
N GLU A 560 -14.05 4.68 20.96
CA GLU A 560 -13.00 4.58 19.93
C GLU A 560 -11.75 3.88 20.51
N ILE A 561 -11.35 2.76 19.90
CA ILE A 561 -10.06 2.09 20.18
C ILE A 561 -8.95 3.01 19.68
N LYS A 562 -8.01 3.39 20.55
CA LYS A 562 -6.87 4.25 20.18
C LYS A 562 -5.54 3.53 20.35
N GLU A 563 -4.56 3.96 19.57
CA GLU A 563 -3.18 3.48 19.64
C GLU A 563 -2.53 3.72 21.02
N ILE A 564 -1.42 3.03 21.27
CA ILE A 564 -0.65 3.04 22.53
C ILE A 564 -0.47 4.46 23.09
N LYS A 565 -0.07 5.45 22.27
CA LYS A 565 0.13 6.84 22.73
C LYS A 565 -1.19 7.54 23.12
N GLY A 566 -2.29 7.30 22.40
CA GLY A 566 -3.62 7.83 22.72
C GLY A 566 -4.30 7.15 23.92
N VAL A 567 -3.80 6.00 24.36
CA VAL A 567 -4.12 5.39 25.66
C VAL A 567 -3.19 5.93 26.75
N GLN A 568 -1.88 6.01 26.50
CA GLN A 568 -0.89 6.54 27.44
C GLN A 568 -1.22 7.98 27.88
N GLN A 569 -1.50 8.88 26.94
CA GLN A 569 -1.86 10.26 27.24
C GLN A 569 -3.12 10.33 28.10
N ARG A 570 -4.20 9.64 27.73
CA ARG A 570 -5.47 9.64 28.49
C ARG A 570 -5.35 8.98 29.86
N LEU A 571 -4.41 8.04 30.05
CA LEU A 571 -4.07 7.51 31.37
C LEU A 571 -3.33 8.55 32.22
N LEU A 572 -2.34 9.26 31.67
CA LEU A 572 -1.61 10.31 32.38
C LEU A 572 -2.56 11.46 32.80
N GLU A 573 -3.42 11.91 31.89
CA GLU A 573 -4.46 12.91 32.13
C GLU A 573 -5.44 12.47 33.22
N ALA A 574 -5.92 11.22 33.18
CA ALA A 574 -6.87 10.71 34.16
C ALA A 574 -6.26 10.39 35.54
N LEU A 575 -4.95 10.13 35.61
CA LEU A 575 -4.23 9.87 36.86
C LEU A 575 -3.80 11.15 37.59
N GLY A 576 -3.45 12.21 36.85
CA GLY A 576 -3.09 13.51 37.41
C GLY A 576 -2.04 13.39 38.54
N SER A 577 -2.41 13.81 39.75
CA SER A 577 -1.52 13.74 40.93
C SER A 577 -1.20 12.33 41.44
N GLN A 578 -1.92 11.29 41.00
CA GLN A 578 -1.61 9.88 41.31
C GLN A 578 -0.51 9.29 40.43
N ASN A 579 0.02 10.02 39.43
CA ASN A 579 0.97 9.48 38.44
C ASN A 579 2.21 8.82 39.07
N SER A 580 2.70 9.32 40.20
CA SER A 580 3.83 8.73 40.95
C SER A 580 3.61 7.29 41.45
N ARG A 581 2.37 6.79 41.47
CA ARG A 581 2.01 5.40 41.81
C ARG A 581 1.95 4.46 40.60
N TYR A 582 2.16 4.96 39.38
CA TYR A 582 2.02 4.17 38.15
C TYR A 582 3.23 4.30 37.23
N LEU A 583 3.81 3.16 36.84
CA LEU A 583 4.91 3.09 35.88
C LEU A 583 4.37 2.66 34.51
N ILE A 584 3.99 3.63 33.68
CA ILE A 584 3.38 3.38 32.36
C ILE A 584 4.48 3.25 31.29
N LEU A 585 4.59 2.06 30.69
CA LEU A 585 5.65 1.70 29.75
C LEU A 585 5.05 1.30 28.38
N PRO A 586 5.27 2.07 27.30
CA PRO A 586 4.86 1.69 25.95
C PRO A 586 5.82 0.67 25.33
N VAL A 587 5.29 -0.30 24.58
CA VAL A 587 6.06 -1.38 23.94
C VAL A 587 5.59 -1.58 22.50
N HIS A 588 6.49 -1.36 21.56
CA HIS A 588 6.24 -1.43 20.12
C HIS A 588 7.49 -1.97 19.42
N SER A 589 7.35 -2.59 18.25
CA SER A 589 8.50 -3.05 17.43
C SER A 589 9.50 -1.92 17.14
N ASN A 590 8.99 -0.70 16.94
CA ASN A 590 9.82 0.48 16.67
C ASN A 590 10.51 1.06 17.93
N ILE A 591 10.13 0.64 19.14
CA ILE A 591 10.84 1.04 20.38
C ILE A 591 12.03 0.09 20.59
N PRO A 592 13.27 0.58 20.79
CA PRO A 592 14.47 -0.24 20.89
C PRO A 592 14.55 -1.08 22.17
N MET A 593 15.39 -2.11 22.14
CA MET A 593 15.58 -3.02 23.26
C MET A 593 16.03 -2.36 24.56
N MET A 594 16.87 -1.31 24.52
CA MET A 594 17.37 -0.61 25.71
C MET A 594 16.22 0.06 26.47
N ASP A 595 15.43 0.86 25.77
CA ASP A 595 14.26 1.58 26.31
C ASP A 595 13.18 0.59 26.80
N GLN A 596 13.10 -0.59 26.17
CA GLN A 596 12.26 -1.70 26.65
C GLN A 596 12.81 -2.44 27.89
N GLN A 597 14.08 -2.32 28.30
CA GLN A 597 14.65 -3.13 29.41
C GLN A 597 13.87 -2.96 30.73
N ASN A 598 13.31 -1.78 30.97
CA ASN A 598 12.53 -1.46 32.16
C ASN A 598 11.25 -2.31 32.29
N ILE A 599 10.72 -2.90 31.20
CA ILE A 599 9.53 -3.76 31.28
C ILE A 599 9.81 -5.10 31.98
N PHE A 600 11.06 -5.57 31.98
CA PHE A 600 11.46 -6.84 32.62
C PHE A 600 11.79 -6.65 34.11
N GLN A 601 12.08 -5.43 34.54
CA GLN A 601 12.34 -5.11 35.94
C GLN A 601 11.03 -5.08 36.76
N ARG A 602 11.10 -5.43 38.05
CA ARG A 602 9.96 -5.23 38.96
C ARG A 602 9.82 -3.72 39.27
N PRO A 603 8.59 -3.18 39.37
CA PRO A 603 8.40 -1.79 39.79
C PRO A 603 8.80 -1.59 41.26
N PRO A 604 9.09 -0.34 41.69
CA PRO A 604 9.32 -0.02 43.10
C PRO A 604 8.14 -0.41 44.01
N PRO A 605 8.36 -0.65 45.32
CA PRO A 605 7.30 -0.92 46.27
C PRO A 605 6.20 0.15 46.25
N GLY A 606 4.94 -0.27 46.16
CA GLY A 606 3.78 0.63 46.06
C GLY A 606 3.49 1.20 44.66
N VAL A 607 4.33 0.94 43.66
CA VAL A 607 4.13 1.40 42.28
C VAL A 607 3.57 0.27 41.41
N ARG A 608 2.50 0.54 40.65
CA ARG A 608 1.92 -0.41 39.69
C ARG A 608 2.50 -0.20 38.30
N LYS A 609 3.19 -1.19 37.75
CA LYS A 609 3.60 -1.22 36.34
C LYS A 609 2.38 -1.42 35.44
N VAL A 610 2.30 -0.64 34.36
CA VAL A 610 1.26 -0.71 33.32
C VAL A 610 1.95 -0.77 31.97
N VAL A 611 1.83 -1.89 31.26
CA VAL A 611 2.52 -2.09 29.97
C VAL A 611 1.52 -1.94 28.84
N LEU A 612 1.79 -1.01 27.91
CA LEU A 612 0.93 -0.71 26.76
C LEU A 612 1.59 -1.25 25.49
N ALA A 613 1.16 -2.42 25.02
CA ALA A 613 1.88 -3.19 24.01
C ALA A 613 1.04 -3.56 22.77
N THR A 614 1.72 -3.79 21.65
CA THR A 614 1.15 -4.49 20.48
C THR A 614 1.25 -6.03 20.65
N ASN A 615 0.89 -6.77 19.59
CA ASN A 615 1.13 -8.21 19.45
C ASN A 615 2.60 -8.65 19.68
N ILE A 616 3.58 -7.72 19.76
CA ILE A 616 4.95 -8.01 20.21
C ILE A 616 4.99 -8.71 21.59
N ALA A 617 4.08 -8.36 22.51
CA ALA A 617 3.97 -8.97 23.84
C ALA A 617 3.24 -10.34 23.84
N GLU A 618 2.50 -10.66 22.78
CA GLU A 618 1.68 -11.88 22.67
C GLU A 618 2.55 -13.15 22.56
N THR A 619 3.67 -13.06 21.85
CA THR A 619 4.64 -14.15 21.64
C THR A 619 6.02 -13.80 22.20
N SER A 620 6.60 -12.69 21.74
CA SER A 620 8.06 -12.44 21.74
C SER A 620 8.68 -12.06 23.08
N ILE A 621 7.92 -11.39 23.95
CA ILE A 621 8.40 -10.81 25.22
C ILE A 621 7.78 -11.57 26.39
N THR A 622 8.61 -12.09 27.31
CA THR A 622 8.12 -12.67 28.57
C THR A 622 8.34 -11.68 29.71
N ILE A 623 7.25 -11.15 30.27
CA ILE A 623 7.23 -10.29 31.46
C ILE A 623 6.64 -11.13 32.60
N ASN A 624 7.40 -11.30 33.69
CA ASN A 624 7.10 -12.28 34.73
C ASN A 624 6.05 -11.81 35.77
N ASP A 625 5.81 -10.50 35.87
CA ASP A 625 4.92 -9.88 36.87
C ASP A 625 3.58 -9.40 36.29
N ILE A 626 3.17 -9.91 35.12
CA ILE A 626 1.84 -9.67 34.55
C ILE A 626 0.80 -10.58 35.23
N VAL A 627 -0.17 -9.96 35.91
CA VAL A 627 -1.32 -10.63 36.57
C VAL A 627 -2.66 -10.23 35.92
N HIS A 628 -2.67 -9.10 35.21
CA HIS A 628 -3.85 -8.59 34.50
C HIS A 628 -3.49 -8.33 33.03
N VAL A 629 -4.30 -8.88 32.13
CA VAL A 629 -4.25 -8.60 30.68
C VAL A 629 -5.54 -7.89 30.29
N VAL A 630 -5.42 -6.76 29.58
CA VAL A 630 -6.54 -6.08 28.93
C VAL A 630 -6.34 -6.21 27.42
N ASP A 631 -7.32 -6.77 26.72
CA ASP A 631 -7.24 -7.16 25.32
C ASP A 631 -8.28 -6.40 24.49
N SER A 632 -7.84 -5.64 23.50
CA SER A 632 -8.73 -4.90 22.58
C SER A 632 -9.46 -5.81 21.60
N GLY A 633 -9.02 -7.05 21.40
CA GLY A 633 -9.50 -7.93 20.34
C GLY A 633 -9.05 -7.55 18.93
N THR A 634 -8.13 -6.59 18.80
CA THR A 634 -7.64 -6.08 17.51
C THR A 634 -6.11 -6.06 17.41
N HIS A 635 -5.60 -5.93 16.19
CA HIS A 635 -4.22 -5.53 15.84
C HIS A 635 -4.21 -4.89 14.44
N LYS A 636 -3.12 -4.18 14.07
CA LYS A 636 -2.88 -3.76 12.69
C LYS A 636 -2.19 -4.88 11.91
N GLU A 637 -2.72 -5.25 10.75
CA GLU A 637 -2.23 -6.32 9.87
C GLU A 637 -1.87 -5.75 8.50
N GLU A 638 -0.69 -6.12 7.98
CA GLU A 638 -0.30 -5.77 6.62
C GLU A 638 -0.87 -6.76 5.60
N ARG A 639 -1.43 -6.21 4.51
CA ARG A 639 -2.07 -6.92 3.41
C ARG A 639 -1.68 -6.28 2.08
N TYR A 640 -1.46 -7.09 1.05
CA TYR A 640 -1.10 -6.62 -0.29
C TYR A 640 -2.33 -6.58 -1.22
N ASP A 641 -2.60 -5.44 -1.86
CA ASP A 641 -3.64 -5.34 -2.89
C ASP A 641 -3.03 -5.49 -4.29
N LEU A 642 -3.20 -6.69 -4.86
CA LEU A 642 -2.78 -7.07 -6.21
C LEU A 642 -3.22 -6.08 -7.32
N LYS A 643 -4.34 -5.35 -7.13
CA LYS A 643 -4.84 -4.41 -8.15
C LYS A 643 -4.10 -3.08 -8.16
N THR A 644 -3.62 -2.64 -7.00
CA THR A 644 -2.90 -1.37 -6.83
C THR A 644 -1.40 -1.57 -6.60
N LYS A 645 -0.94 -2.82 -6.52
CA LYS A 645 0.46 -3.25 -6.27
C LYS A 645 1.12 -2.57 -5.06
N VAL A 646 0.33 -2.34 -4.00
CA VAL A 646 0.76 -1.68 -2.74
C VAL A 646 0.20 -2.40 -1.51
N SER A 647 0.90 -2.27 -0.39
CA SER A 647 0.41 -2.71 0.92
C SER A 647 -0.66 -1.74 1.48
N CYS A 648 -1.67 -2.28 2.16
CA CYS A 648 -2.47 -1.59 3.16
C CYS A 648 -2.12 -2.12 4.57
N LEU A 649 -2.33 -1.28 5.57
CA LEU A 649 -2.15 -1.61 6.98
C LEU A 649 -3.51 -1.45 7.68
N GLU A 650 -4.28 -2.53 7.75
CA GLU A 650 -5.68 -2.51 8.19
C GLU A 650 -5.77 -2.85 9.69
N THR A 651 -6.63 -2.16 10.44
CA THR A 651 -6.98 -2.60 11.80
C THR A 651 -7.96 -3.76 11.73
N VAL A 652 -7.54 -4.95 12.16
CA VAL A 652 -8.31 -6.20 12.02
C VAL A 652 -8.63 -6.82 13.38
N TRP A 653 -9.70 -7.62 13.42
CA TRP A 653 -10.05 -8.45 14.55
C TRP A 653 -9.10 -9.66 14.65
N VAL A 654 -8.66 -9.98 15.86
CA VAL A 654 -7.71 -11.07 16.13
C VAL A 654 -8.34 -12.44 15.91
N SER A 655 -7.51 -13.49 15.81
CA SER A 655 -7.98 -14.87 15.86
C SER A 655 -8.10 -15.40 17.29
N LYS A 656 -8.89 -16.47 17.46
CA LYS A 656 -9.07 -17.17 18.75
C LYS A 656 -7.74 -17.64 19.35
N SER A 657 -6.76 -18.06 18.52
CA SER A 657 -5.43 -18.42 19.02
C SER A 657 -4.65 -17.22 19.59
N ASN A 658 -4.79 -16.02 19.01
CA ASN A 658 -4.20 -14.80 19.56
C ASN A 658 -4.80 -14.49 20.94
N VAL A 659 -6.14 -14.58 21.10
CA VAL A 659 -6.84 -14.36 22.38
C VAL A 659 -6.32 -15.31 23.46
N VAL A 660 -6.15 -16.60 23.14
CA VAL A 660 -5.59 -17.61 24.05
C VAL A 660 -4.14 -17.28 24.44
N GLN A 661 -3.29 -16.84 23.49
CA GLN A 661 -1.91 -16.44 23.77
C GLN A 661 -1.83 -15.16 24.63
N ARG A 662 -2.69 -14.17 24.38
CA ARG A 662 -2.83 -12.95 25.21
C ARG A 662 -3.23 -13.31 26.63
N ARG A 663 -4.27 -14.12 26.81
CA ARG A 663 -4.71 -14.65 28.12
C ARG A 663 -3.57 -15.36 28.85
N GLY A 664 -2.81 -16.19 28.14
CA GLY A 664 -1.63 -16.93 28.65
C GLY A 664 -0.47 -16.05 29.15
N ARG A 665 -0.54 -14.72 29.02
CA ARG A 665 0.42 -13.79 29.64
C ARG A 665 0.10 -13.48 31.11
N ALA A 666 -1.15 -13.64 31.56
CA ALA A 666 -1.56 -13.41 32.95
C ALA A 666 -1.31 -14.60 33.89
N GLY A 667 -1.25 -15.84 33.36
CA GLY A 667 -1.22 -17.08 34.15
C GLY A 667 0.17 -17.69 34.37
N ARG A 668 1.24 -16.89 34.30
CA ARG A 668 2.62 -17.42 34.24
C ARG A 668 3.27 -17.67 35.59
N CYS A 669 3.14 -16.74 36.54
CA CYS A 669 3.80 -16.83 37.84
C CYS A 669 2.82 -16.91 39.02
N GLN A 670 1.54 -16.62 38.79
CA GLN A 670 0.44 -16.76 39.75
C GLN A 670 -0.90 -16.71 39.00
N SER A 671 -2.01 -16.99 39.70
CA SER A 671 -3.37 -16.89 39.16
C SER A 671 -3.67 -15.47 38.69
N GLY A 672 -4.30 -15.32 37.53
CA GLY A 672 -4.42 -14.05 36.83
C GLY A 672 -5.83 -13.72 36.31
N PHE A 673 -5.95 -12.60 35.61
CA PHE A 673 -7.20 -12.13 35.01
C PHE A 673 -6.99 -11.63 33.58
N ALA A 674 -7.93 -11.92 32.70
CA ALA A 674 -7.98 -11.40 31.34
C ALA A 674 -9.31 -10.66 31.12
N TYR A 675 -9.23 -9.46 30.54
CA TYR A 675 -10.36 -8.57 30.28
C TYR A 675 -10.44 -8.30 28.78
N HIS A 676 -11.40 -8.94 28.12
CA HIS A 676 -11.59 -8.85 26.67
C HIS A 676 -12.62 -7.76 26.36
N LEU A 677 -12.19 -6.69 25.66
CA LEU A 677 -13.02 -5.51 25.37
C LEU A 677 -14.01 -5.72 24.20
N PHE A 678 -14.42 -6.97 23.98
CA PHE A 678 -15.35 -7.41 22.95
C PHE A 678 -16.35 -8.44 23.52
N PRO A 679 -17.57 -8.52 22.96
CA PRO A 679 -18.59 -9.44 23.44
C PRO A 679 -18.27 -10.90 23.05
N ARG A 680 -18.86 -11.88 23.74
CA ARG A 680 -18.69 -13.30 23.39
C ARG A 680 -19.12 -13.61 21.96
N SER A 681 -20.20 -12.99 21.51
CA SER A 681 -20.69 -13.10 20.12
C SER A 681 -19.70 -12.58 19.06
N ARG A 682 -18.75 -11.71 19.43
CA ARG A 682 -17.63 -11.32 18.55
C ARG A 682 -16.52 -12.36 18.57
N LEU A 683 -16.20 -12.95 19.74
CA LEU A 683 -15.28 -14.09 19.82
C LEU A 683 -15.76 -15.24 18.95
N ASP A 684 -17.03 -15.60 18.99
CA ASP A 684 -17.58 -16.70 18.18
C ASP A 684 -17.39 -16.46 16.67
N LYS A 685 -17.58 -15.21 16.22
CA LYS A 685 -17.33 -14.76 14.84
C LYS A 685 -15.82 -14.67 14.45
N MET A 686 -14.87 -14.70 15.40
CA MET A 686 -13.43 -14.66 15.08
C MET A 686 -12.93 -15.95 14.42
N PRO A 687 -11.94 -15.88 13.50
CA PRO A 687 -11.29 -17.07 12.94
C PRO A 687 -10.49 -17.81 14.02
N THR A 688 -10.28 -19.13 13.84
CA THR A 688 -9.53 -19.95 14.83
C THR A 688 -8.05 -19.58 14.88
N TYR A 689 -7.45 -19.32 13.72
CA TYR A 689 -6.06 -18.92 13.53
C TYR A 689 -5.98 -17.66 12.64
N GLN A 690 -4.87 -16.92 12.71
CA GLN A 690 -4.61 -15.79 11.83
C GLN A 690 -4.29 -16.27 10.41
N VAL A 691 -4.57 -15.44 9.40
CA VAL A 691 -4.21 -15.72 7.99
C VAL A 691 -2.67 -15.78 7.86
N PRO A 692 -2.10 -16.89 7.34
CA PRO A 692 -0.67 -17.04 7.11
C PRO A 692 -0.08 -15.91 6.27
N GLU A 693 1.13 -15.47 6.62
CA GLU A 693 1.78 -14.30 6.03
C GLU A 693 1.96 -14.41 4.51
N ILE A 694 2.38 -15.59 4.05
CA ILE A 694 2.52 -15.99 2.64
C ILE A 694 1.25 -15.80 1.79
N LEU A 695 0.06 -15.69 2.40
CA LEU A 695 -1.20 -15.46 1.69
C LEU A 695 -1.60 -13.97 1.60
N ARG A 696 -0.82 -13.06 2.19
CA ARG A 696 -1.19 -11.63 2.32
C ARG A 696 -0.05 -10.63 2.14
N THR A 697 1.21 -11.04 2.02
CA THR A 697 2.36 -10.14 1.76
C THR A 697 2.82 -10.21 0.30
N PRO A 698 3.61 -9.22 -0.18
CA PRO A 698 4.38 -9.37 -1.42
C PRO A 698 5.28 -10.62 -1.39
N LEU A 699 5.59 -11.20 -2.56
CA LEU A 699 6.25 -12.50 -2.69
C LEU A 699 7.59 -12.46 -3.44
N GLU A 700 8.03 -11.31 -3.93
CA GLU A 700 9.22 -11.14 -4.78
C GLU A 700 10.49 -11.68 -4.10
N ASN A 701 10.69 -11.31 -2.83
CA ASN A 701 11.80 -11.83 -2.01
C ASN A 701 11.74 -13.36 -1.83
N LEU A 702 10.54 -13.93 -1.71
CA LEU A 702 10.36 -15.38 -1.55
C LEU A 702 10.61 -16.13 -2.88
N VAL A 703 10.21 -15.54 -4.01
CA VAL A 703 10.50 -16.04 -5.37
C VAL A 703 12.01 -16.02 -5.63
N VAL A 704 12.71 -14.93 -5.30
CA VAL A 704 14.18 -14.85 -5.40
C VAL A 704 14.86 -15.94 -4.56
N GLN A 705 14.47 -16.10 -3.28
CA GLN A 705 15.03 -17.15 -2.42
C GLN A 705 14.72 -18.57 -2.93
N ALA A 706 13.52 -18.81 -3.46
CA ALA A 706 13.17 -20.08 -4.11
C ALA A 706 14.12 -20.38 -5.29
N LYS A 707 14.39 -19.40 -6.16
CA LYS A 707 15.29 -19.55 -7.32
C LYS A 707 16.76 -19.68 -6.95
N ILE A 708 17.22 -19.06 -5.87
CA ILE A 708 18.58 -19.29 -5.32
C ILE A 708 18.75 -20.74 -4.85
N HIS A 709 17.70 -21.33 -4.26
CA HIS A 709 17.79 -22.65 -3.61
C HIS A 709 17.41 -23.82 -4.54
N MET A 710 16.51 -23.59 -5.51
CA MET A 710 15.93 -24.56 -6.45
C MET A 710 15.77 -23.92 -7.85
N PRO A 711 16.86 -23.58 -8.57
CA PRO A 711 16.79 -22.88 -9.86
C PRO A 711 16.03 -23.68 -10.94
N GLU A 712 16.12 -25.01 -10.90
CA GLU A 712 15.51 -25.95 -11.87
C GLU A 712 13.97 -26.01 -11.86
N LYS A 713 13.29 -25.24 -10.99
CA LYS A 713 11.83 -25.29 -10.82
C LYS A 713 11.21 -23.92 -10.99
N THR A 714 9.95 -23.89 -11.44
CA THR A 714 9.18 -22.64 -11.40
C THR A 714 8.87 -22.25 -9.96
N ALA A 715 8.74 -20.94 -9.68
CA ALA A 715 8.33 -20.51 -8.34
C ALA A 715 6.93 -20.99 -7.98
N VAL A 716 6.05 -21.14 -8.98
CA VAL A 716 4.71 -21.75 -8.81
C VAL A 716 4.84 -23.21 -8.34
N GLU A 717 5.64 -24.05 -9.00
CA GLU A 717 5.88 -25.44 -8.57
C GLU A 717 6.54 -25.57 -7.18
N PHE A 718 7.39 -24.61 -6.80
CA PHE A 718 8.03 -24.61 -5.50
C PHE A 718 7.04 -24.19 -4.41
N LEU A 719 6.33 -23.08 -4.60
CA LEU A 719 5.41 -22.50 -3.62
C LEU A 719 4.09 -23.26 -3.52
N SER A 720 3.67 -23.99 -4.56
CA SER A 720 2.53 -24.91 -4.48
C SER A 720 2.73 -26.05 -3.47
N LYS A 721 3.97 -26.27 -3.02
CA LYS A 721 4.32 -27.28 -2.01
C LYS A 721 4.42 -26.71 -0.60
N ALA A 722 4.13 -25.42 -0.40
CA ALA A 722 4.07 -24.83 0.94
C ALA A 722 2.85 -25.35 1.72
N LEU A 723 2.93 -25.29 3.06
CA LEU A 723 1.85 -25.71 3.97
C LEU A 723 0.52 -24.98 3.68
N ASP A 724 0.63 -23.72 3.30
CA ASP A 724 -0.41 -22.85 2.76
C ASP A 724 0.14 -22.28 1.44
N SER A 725 -0.29 -22.84 0.31
CA SER A 725 0.08 -22.32 -1.02
C SER A 725 -0.49 -20.91 -1.22
N PRO A 726 0.30 -19.93 -1.70
CA PRO A 726 -0.23 -18.66 -2.17
C PRO A 726 -1.17 -18.83 -3.38
N ASP A 727 -1.95 -17.80 -3.71
CA ASP A 727 -2.63 -17.70 -5.00
C ASP A 727 -1.57 -17.69 -6.11
N ILE A 728 -1.75 -18.53 -7.12
CA ILE A 728 -0.87 -18.62 -8.30
C ILE A 728 -0.68 -17.23 -8.91
N LYS A 729 -1.74 -16.41 -8.96
CA LYS A 729 -1.67 -15.04 -9.50
C LYS A 729 -0.77 -14.10 -8.70
N ALA A 730 -0.63 -14.30 -7.39
CA ALA A 730 0.28 -13.52 -6.57
C ALA A 730 1.74 -13.94 -6.79
N VAL A 731 1.98 -15.20 -7.15
CA VAL A 731 3.31 -15.69 -7.58
C VAL A 731 3.62 -15.18 -8.98
N ASP A 732 2.68 -15.28 -9.92
CA ASP A 732 2.84 -14.80 -11.31
C ASP A 732 3.13 -13.30 -11.35
N GLU A 733 2.38 -12.46 -10.61
CA GLU A 733 2.62 -11.01 -10.55
C GLU A 733 3.98 -10.66 -9.91
N ALA A 734 4.46 -11.47 -8.94
CA ALA A 734 5.79 -11.30 -8.36
C ALA A 734 6.92 -11.73 -9.32
N VAL A 735 6.71 -12.80 -10.11
CA VAL A 735 7.62 -13.21 -11.19
C VAL A 735 7.67 -12.15 -12.28
N ILE A 736 6.52 -11.64 -12.72
CA ILE A 736 6.41 -10.57 -13.72
C ILE A 736 7.15 -9.31 -13.24
N LEU A 737 6.96 -8.89 -11.98
CA LEU A 737 7.68 -7.73 -11.44
C LEU A 737 9.19 -7.98 -11.39
N LEU A 738 9.65 -9.16 -10.99
CA LEU A 738 11.07 -9.54 -11.00
C LEU A 738 11.67 -9.58 -12.41
N GLN A 739 10.87 -9.86 -13.44
CA GLN A 739 11.24 -9.75 -14.84
C GLN A 739 11.25 -8.28 -15.32
N GLU A 740 10.24 -7.48 -14.98
CA GLU A 740 10.19 -6.02 -15.28
C GLU A 740 11.41 -5.28 -14.70
N ILE A 741 11.92 -5.67 -13.53
CA ILE A 741 13.13 -5.07 -12.94
C ILE A 741 14.45 -5.75 -13.35
N GLY A 742 14.41 -6.79 -14.20
CA GLY A 742 15.59 -7.46 -14.75
C GLY A 742 16.33 -8.43 -13.80
N VAL A 743 15.70 -8.85 -12.69
CA VAL A 743 16.27 -9.81 -11.72
C VAL A 743 16.09 -11.25 -12.16
N LEU A 744 14.96 -11.55 -12.81
CA LEU A 744 14.71 -12.80 -13.52
C LEU A 744 14.69 -12.57 -15.03
N ASP A 745 15.09 -13.57 -15.80
CA ASP A 745 14.92 -13.57 -17.26
C ASP A 745 13.53 -14.09 -17.68
N HIS A 746 13.25 -14.07 -18.99
CA HIS A 746 12.03 -14.61 -19.60
C HIS A 746 11.78 -16.11 -19.38
N ARG A 747 12.76 -16.86 -18.85
CA ARG A 747 12.68 -18.28 -18.49
C ARG A 747 12.56 -18.49 -16.98
N GLU A 748 12.39 -17.41 -16.23
CA GLU A 748 12.33 -17.40 -14.76
C GLU A 748 13.64 -17.86 -14.10
N ALA A 749 14.78 -17.70 -14.78
CA ALA A 749 16.12 -17.93 -14.23
C ALA A 749 16.75 -16.63 -13.69
N LEU A 750 17.67 -16.74 -12.73
CA LEU A 750 18.39 -15.56 -12.19
C LEU A 750 19.33 -14.96 -13.24
N SER A 751 19.07 -13.69 -13.60
CA SER A 751 19.93 -12.91 -14.50
C SER A 751 21.28 -12.59 -13.85
N THR A 752 22.23 -12.01 -14.60
CA THR A 752 23.50 -11.53 -14.02
C THR A 752 23.26 -10.51 -12.90
N LEU A 753 22.27 -9.62 -13.06
CA LEU A 753 21.82 -8.72 -11.98
C LEU A 753 21.24 -9.51 -10.80
N GLY A 754 20.38 -10.49 -11.07
CA GLY A 754 19.78 -11.35 -10.03
C GLY A 754 20.80 -12.16 -9.23
N LYS A 755 21.87 -12.66 -9.87
CA LYS A 755 22.99 -13.38 -9.22
C LYS A 755 23.78 -12.47 -8.27
N ARG A 756 24.02 -11.20 -8.62
CA ARG A 756 24.67 -10.21 -7.74
C ARG A 756 23.73 -9.80 -6.59
N LEU A 757 22.47 -9.54 -6.92
CA LEU A 757 21.42 -9.13 -5.99
C LEU A 757 21.11 -10.21 -4.93
N ALA A 758 21.25 -11.49 -5.27
CA ALA A 758 20.98 -12.63 -4.40
C ALA A 758 21.69 -12.59 -3.03
N GLN A 759 22.84 -11.91 -2.92
CA GLN A 759 23.59 -11.75 -1.67
C GLN A 759 23.04 -10.59 -0.80
N ILE A 760 22.27 -9.67 -1.37
CA ILE A 760 21.83 -8.45 -0.70
C ILE A 760 20.46 -8.67 -0.05
N SER A 761 20.45 -8.71 1.27
CA SER A 761 19.29 -9.04 2.10
C SER A 761 18.29 -7.87 2.30
N THR A 762 17.66 -7.40 1.22
CA THR A 762 16.60 -6.35 1.23
C THR A 762 15.60 -6.51 0.06
N ASP A 763 14.63 -5.60 -0.10
CA ASP A 763 13.69 -5.55 -1.23
C ASP A 763 14.44 -5.51 -2.58
N PRO A 764 14.02 -6.24 -3.63
CA PRO A 764 14.80 -6.35 -4.87
C PRO A 764 15.03 -5.01 -5.59
N ARG A 765 14.12 -4.03 -5.46
CA ARG A 765 14.29 -2.69 -6.04
C ARG A 765 15.33 -1.87 -5.28
N LEU A 766 15.33 -1.99 -3.95
CA LEU A 766 16.33 -1.34 -3.09
C LEU A 766 17.71 -1.99 -3.27
N ALA A 767 17.77 -3.32 -3.38
CA ALA A 767 19.00 -4.03 -3.67
C ALA A 767 19.55 -3.65 -5.06
N LYS A 768 18.69 -3.59 -6.09
CA LYS A 768 19.06 -3.09 -7.42
C LYS A 768 19.60 -1.66 -7.37
N ALA A 769 18.97 -0.76 -6.61
CA ALA A 769 19.46 0.62 -6.44
C ALA A 769 20.89 0.66 -5.87
N ILE A 770 21.23 -0.19 -4.89
CA ILE A 770 22.59 -0.29 -4.34
C ILE A 770 23.57 -0.88 -5.36
N VAL A 771 23.19 -1.95 -6.09
CA VAL A 771 24.05 -2.53 -7.15
C VAL A 771 24.39 -1.49 -8.21
N LEU A 772 23.38 -0.76 -8.71
CA LEU A 772 23.58 0.34 -9.65
C LEU A 772 24.45 1.46 -9.04
N ALA A 773 24.29 1.79 -7.75
CA ALA A 773 25.10 2.83 -7.09
C ALA A 773 26.59 2.51 -7.02
N SER A 774 26.96 1.22 -6.92
CA SER A 774 28.37 0.80 -6.99
C SER A 774 28.97 0.98 -8.40
N ILE A 775 28.16 0.74 -9.45
CA ILE A 775 28.55 0.91 -10.87
C ILE A 775 28.63 2.40 -11.24
N TYR A 776 27.62 3.19 -10.85
CA TYR A 776 27.55 4.64 -11.05
C TYR A 776 28.37 5.45 -10.02
N ARG A 777 29.14 4.79 -9.14
CA ARG A 777 30.09 5.40 -8.19
C ARG A 777 29.51 6.47 -7.24
N CYS A 778 28.29 6.25 -6.75
CA CYS A 778 27.61 7.10 -5.76
C CYS A 778 27.03 6.26 -4.60
N LEU A 779 27.82 5.30 -4.12
CA LEU A 779 27.34 4.19 -3.30
C LEU A 779 26.88 4.59 -1.89
N HIS A 780 27.67 5.41 -1.18
CA HIS A 780 27.42 5.79 0.21
C HIS A 780 26.02 6.39 0.49
N PRO A 781 25.53 7.42 -0.25
CA PRO A 781 24.20 7.96 -0.01
C PRO A 781 23.09 6.94 -0.28
N LEU A 782 23.25 6.04 -1.27
CA LEU A 782 22.26 4.99 -1.54
C LEU A 782 22.20 3.94 -0.42
N LEU A 783 23.34 3.57 0.18
CA LEU A 783 23.38 2.72 1.36
C LEU A 783 22.65 3.36 2.55
N ILE A 784 22.80 4.67 2.77
CA ILE A 784 22.05 5.41 3.79
C ILE A 784 20.55 5.42 3.46
N ILE A 785 20.17 5.73 2.22
CA ILE A 785 18.77 5.80 1.76
C ILE A 785 18.05 4.46 1.99
N VAL A 786 18.61 3.34 1.53
CA VAL A 786 18.00 2.02 1.71
C VAL A 786 17.92 1.62 3.19
N SER A 787 18.94 1.97 3.98
CA SER A 787 18.92 1.75 5.42
C SER A 787 17.84 2.59 6.13
N CYS A 788 17.58 3.81 5.67
CA CYS A 788 16.54 4.69 6.22
C CYS A 788 15.12 4.32 5.77
N LEU A 789 14.95 3.80 4.54
CA LEU A 789 13.69 3.21 4.08
C LEU A 789 13.36 1.90 4.83
N THR A 790 14.38 1.14 5.21
CA THR A 790 14.23 -0.03 6.10
C THR A 790 13.95 0.40 7.55
N ARG A 791 14.49 1.55 7.99
CA ARG A 791 14.32 2.07 9.35
C ARG A 791 14.38 3.61 9.41
N ASP A 792 13.23 4.24 9.65
CA ASP A 792 13.13 5.70 9.77
C ASP A 792 14.07 6.27 10.88
N PRO A 793 14.94 7.26 10.56
CA PRO A 793 15.84 7.91 11.52
C PRO A 793 15.13 8.88 12.48
N PHE A 794 13.95 9.39 12.12
CA PHE A 794 13.23 10.40 12.90
C PHE A 794 12.47 9.78 14.08
N SER A 795 12.27 10.57 15.12
CA SER A 795 11.50 10.19 16.31
C SER A 795 10.00 10.15 15.98
N SER A 796 9.43 8.95 15.92
CA SER A 796 8.02 8.74 15.55
C SER A 796 7.07 9.12 16.69
N SER A 797 6.88 10.43 16.85
CA SER A 797 5.90 11.04 17.75
C SER A 797 4.77 11.68 16.97
N LEU A 798 3.54 11.19 17.19
CA LEU A 798 2.32 11.76 16.62
C LEU A 798 2.12 13.24 17.02
N GLN A 799 2.70 13.66 18.15
CA GLN A 799 2.64 15.05 18.63
C GLN A 799 3.68 15.96 17.96
N ASN A 800 4.80 15.41 17.46
CA ASN A 800 5.91 16.17 16.87
C ASN A 800 5.94 16.06 15.34
N ARG A 801 4.86 15.55 14.71
CA ARG A 801 4.83 15.27 13.26
C ARG A 801 5.18 16.50 12.42
N ALA A 802 4.56 17.64 12.70
CA ALA A 802 4.87 18.91 12.04
C ALA A 802 6.31 19.43 12.31
N GLU A 803 6.94 19.03 13.41
CA GLU A 803 8.35 19.36 13.71
C GLU A 803 9.31 18.47 12.90
N VAL A 804 8.99 17.19 12.76
CA VAL A 804 9.70 16.24 11.87
C VAL A 804 9.55 16.65 10.41
N ASP A 805 8.35 17.00 9.96
CA ASP A 805 8.10 17.43 8.58
C ASP A 805 8.83 18.76 8.27
N LYS A 806 8.92 19.68 9.25
CA LYS A 806 9.77 20.89 9.20
C LYS A 806 11.26 20.56 9.18
N ALA A 807 11.73 19.61 9.99
CA ALA A 807 13.12 19.17 10.02
C ALA A 807 13.53 18.53 8.67
N LYS A 808 12.67 17.70 8.08
CA LYS A 808 12.82 17.17 6.72
C LYS A 808 12.91 18.28 5.67
N ALA A 809 12.06 19.30 5.74
CA ALA A 809 12.12 20.43 4.81
C ALA A 809 13.46 21.20 4.90
N ILE A 810 13.97 21.43 6.11
CA ILE A 810 15.30 22.04 6.33
C ILE A 810 16.42 21.14 5.76
N LEU A 811 16.38 19.84 6.06
CA LEU A 811 17.36 18.86 5.60
C LEU A 811 17.32 18.63 4.07
N SER A 812 16.15 18.77 3.43
CA SER A 812 15.99 18.67 1.98
C SER A 812 16.67 19.83 1.24
N ARG A 813 16.79 21.02 1.83
CA ARG A 813 17.18 22.24 1.09
C ARG A 813 16.29 22.36 -0.17
N GLU A 814 16.84 22.79 -1.30
CA GLU A 814 16.13 22.94 -2.57
C GLU A 814 15.98 21.63 -3.38
N SER A 815 16.50 20.48 -2.91
CA SER A 815 16.68 19.27 -3.74
C SER A 815 15.40 18.48 -4.10
N GLY A 816 14.27 18.82 -3.47
CA GLY A 816 12.96 18.20 -3.69
C GLY A 816 12.92 16.71 -3.33
N SER A 817 13.68 16.27 -2.33
CA SER A 817 13.97 14.85 -2.07
C SER A 817 13.94 14.47 -0.58
N ASP A 818 12.94 13.69 -0.16
CA ASP A 818 12.92 13.08 1.19
C ASP A 818 14.14 12.17 1.39
N HIS A 819 14.56 11.47 0.33
CA HIS A 819 15.71 10.56 0.37
C HIS A 819 17.03 11.29 0.65
N LEU A 820 17.25 12.49 0.09
CA LEU A 820 18.42 13.29 0.42
C LEU A 820 18.33 13.97 1.80
N ALA A 821 17.12 14.18 2.33
CA ALA A 821 16.93 14.59 3.71
C ALA A 821 17.34 13.47 4.70
N PHE A 822 17.15 12.19 4.37
CA PHE A 822 17.69 11.07 5.15
C PHE A 822 19.23 11.03 5.12
N VAL A 823 19.84 11.18 3.93
CA VAL A 823 21.32 11.21 3.74
C VAL A 823 21.96 12.23 4.69
N ARG A 824 21.55 13.50 4.58
CA ARG A 824 22.13 14.61 5.35
C ARG A 824 21.86 14.52 6.86
N ALA A 825 20.78 13.85 7.28
CA ALA A 825 20.48 13.59 8.70
C ALA A 825 21.46 12.58 9.32
N VAL A 826 21.92 11.59 8.55
CA VAL A 826 22.87 10.58 9.00
C VAL A 826 24.30 11.12 8.91
N GLU A 827 24.68 11.75 7.80
CA GLU A 827 26.00 12.36 7.62
C GLU A 827 26.29 13.45 8.66
N GLY A 828 25.32 14.32 8.93
CA GLY A 828 25.45 15.35 9.96
C GLY A 828 25.56 14.77 11.37
N TRP A 829 24.86 13.66 11.65
CA TRP A 829 25.04 12.91 12.90
C TRP A 829 26.43 12.27 12.99
N GLU A 830 26.97 11.72 11.91
CA GLU A 830 28.32 11.13 11.88
C GLU A 830 29.44 12.19 12.00
N GLU A 831 29.25 13.39 11.43
CA GLU A 831 30.10 14.57 11.68
C GLU A 831 30.11 14.95 13.16
N VAL A 832 28.93 15.04 13.80
CA VAL A 832 28.82 15.36 15.22
C VAL A 832 29.41 14.26 16.10
N LEU A 833 29.27 12.98 15.73
CA LEU A 833 29.97 11.86 16.39
C LEU A 833 31.50 11.97 16.27
N ARG A 834 32.03 12.33 15.10
CA ARG A 834 33.48 12.51 14.88
C ARG A 834 34.07 13.62 15.75
N ARG A 835 33.31 14.67 16.08
CA ARG A 835 33.72 15.77 16.97
C ARG A 835 33.81 15.40 18.46
N ARG A 836 33.22 14.28 18.88
CA ARG A 836 33.24 13.74 20.27
C ARG A 836 32.65 14.62 21.38
N ASP A 837 32.07 15.77 21.09
CA ASP A 837 31.29 16.56 22.06
C ASP A 837 29.99 15.82 22.47
N SER A 838 29.56 15.96 23.71
CA SER A 838 28.24 15.48 24.14
C SER A 838 27.13 16.48 23.85
N TRP A 839 27.38 17.78 24.06
CA TRP A 839 26.33 18.79 23.97
C TRP A 839 25.83 18.95 22.52
N ALA A 840 26.74 18.99 21.56
CA ALA A 840 26.40 18.98 20.14
C ALA A 840 25.63 17.71 19.71
N ARG A 841 25.89 16.53 20.32
CA ARG A 841 25.14 15.29 20.02
C ARG A 841 23.70 15.39 20.47
N ASP A 842 23.48 15.82 21.70
CA ASP A 842 22.14 15.90 22.28
C ASP A 842 21.30 17.00 21.59
N ASN A 843 21.92 18.15 21.28
CA ASN A 843 21.29 19.20 20.46
C ASN A 843 20.92 18.73 19.05
N TYR A 844 21.85 18.09 18.31
CA TYR A 844 21.59 17.67 16.93
C TYR A 844 20.43 16.66 16.83
N LEU A 845 20.28 15.79 17.84
CA LEU A 845 19.13 14.90 17.95
C LEU A 845 17.82 15.66 18.20
N GLN A 846 17.85 16.70 19.04
CA GLN A 846 16.68 17.51 19.35
C GLN A 846 16.27 18.41 18.18
N ASP A 847 17.20 19.17 17.59
CA ASP A 847 16.96 20.15 16.52
C ASP A 847 16.32 19.51 15.27
N TYR A 848 16.78 18.31 14.90
CA TYR A 848 16.27 17.56 13.75
C TYR A 848 15.26 16.46 14.13
N CYS A 849 14.81 16.42 15.40
CA CYS A 849 13.87 15.42 15.92
C CYS A 849 14.30 13.96 15.65
N LEU A 850 15.60 13.68 15.65
CA LEU A 850 16.19 12.38 15.30
C LEU A 850 16.26 11.41 16.48
N TYR A 851 16.34 10.11 16.19
CA TYR A 851 16.36 9.07 17.22
C TYR A 851 17.65 8.23 17.17
N ALA A 852 18.58 8.52 18.09
CA ALA A 852 19.89 7.87 18.17
C ALA A 852 19.90 6.32 18.16
N PRO A 853 18.89 5.60 18.69
CA PRO A 853 18.78 4.15 18.50
C PRO A 853 18.42 3.72 17.06
N SER A 854 17.59 4.48 16.33
CA SER A 854 17.37 4.26 14.88
C SER A 854 18.67 4.51 14.12
N LEU A 855 19.37 5.62 14.39
CA LEU A 855 20.65 5.96 13.74
C LEU A 855 21.73 4.88 13.97
N ARG A 856 21.81 4.30 15.18
CA ARG A 856 22.67 3.14 15.46
C ARG A 856 22.25 1.87 14.71
N PHE A 857 20.96 1.69 14.44
CA PHE A 857 20.48 0.56 13.63
C PHE A 857 20.77 0.76 12.13
N ILE A 858 20.59 1.98 11.63
CA ILE A 858 20.92 2.40 10.25
C ILE A 858 22.41 2.17 9.95
N ASN A 859 23.32 2.62 10.81
CA ASN A 859 24.77 2.35 10.64
C ASN A 859 25.10 0.84 10.67
N GLY A 860 24.32 0.05 11.41
CA GLY A 860 24.38 -1.42 11.38
C GLY A 860 23.93 -2.03 10.04
N LEU A 861 22.85 -1.51 9.44
CA LEU A 861 22.40 -1.91 8.10
C LEU A 861 23.41 -1.51 7.02
N VAL A 862 23.93 -0.28 7.06
CA VAL A 862 24.96 0.19 6.12
C VAL A 862 26.14 -0.77 6.09
N LYS A 863 26.64 -1.22 7.25
CA LYS A 863 27.73 -2.20 7.34
C LYS A 863 27.36 -3.56 6.78
N GLN A 864 26.19 -4.09 7.12
CA GLN A 864 25.69 -5.35 6.57
C GLN A 864 25.56 -5.29 5.04
N PHE A 865 25.09 -4.16 4.48
CA PHE A 865 25.01 -3.97 3.03
C PHE A 865 26.40 -3.82 2.39
N SER A 866 27.38 -3.17 3.04
CA SER A 866 28.77 -3.15 2.59
C SER A 866 29.43 -4.53 2.58
N GLU A 867 29.09 -5.39 3.56
CA GLU A 867 29.53 -6.79 3.63
C GLU A 867 28.90 -7.60 2.48
N ASN A 868 27.57 -7.51 2.28
CA ASN A 868 26.86 -8.16 1.16
C ASN A 868 27.42 -7.73 -0.22
N LEU A 869 27.86 -6.48 -0.39
CA LEU A 869 28.41 -5.96 -1.65
C LEU A 869 29.82 -6.50 -1.96
N TYR A 870 30.62 -6.71 -0.91
CA TYR A 870 31.91 -7.36 -1.02
C TYR A 870 31.72 -8.84 -1.40
N GLU A 871 30.77 -9.54 -0.77
CA GLU A 871 30.39 -10.92 -1.14
C GLU A 871 29.77 -11.02 -2.55
N ALA A 872 29.18 -9.93 -3.07
CA ALA A 872 28.72 -9.83 -4.45
C ALA A 872 29.84 -9.46 -5.46
N PHE A 873 31.08 -9.22 -5.02
CA PHE A 873 32.23 -8.76 -5.81
C PHE A 873 32.03 -7.42 -6.53
N LEU A 874 31.16 -6.56 -6.00
CA LEU A 874 30.87 -5.22 -6.52
C LEU A 874 31.78 -4.13 -5.93
N VAL A 875 32.49 -4.43 -4.84
CA VAL A 875 33.49 -3.56 -4.21
C VAL A 875 34.71 -4.39 -3.79
N PRO A 876 35.94 -3.82 -3.79
CA PRO A 876 37.15 -4.55 -3.39
C PRO A 876 37.26 -4.76 -1.87
N SER A 877 36.50 -4.00 -1.07
CA SER A 877 36.45 -4.10 0.39
C SER A 877 35.14 -3.51 0.92
N SER A 878 34.65 -4.00 2.06
CA SER A 878 33.48 -3.44 2.74
C SER A 878 33.74 -2.08 3.41
N SER A 879 35.01 -1.72 3.67
CA SER A 879 35.39 -0.36 4.13
C SER A 879 34.99 0.72 3.13
N ASP A 880 35.24 0.43 1.85
CA ASP A 880 35.28 1.38 0.76
C ASP A 880 33.93 2.02 0.47
N CYS A 881 32.87 1.24 0.67
CA CYS A 881 31.47 1.66 0.66
C CYS A 881 31.18 2.91 1.52
N THR A 882 32.00 3.16 2.56
CA THR A 882 31.85 4.29 3.49
C THR A 882 33.01 5.28 3.47
N LEU A 883 34.00 5.09 2.57
CA LEU A 883 35.14 6.00 2.43
C LEU A 883 34.88 6.98 1.26
N PRO A 884 34.81 8.31 1.50
CA PRO A 884 34.62 9.29 0.43
C PRO A 884 35.75 9.30 -0.61
N SER A 885 36.93 8.80 -0.25
CA SER A 885 38.09 8.67 -1.14
C SER A 885 38.11 7.38 -1.98
N SER A 886 37.11 6.49 -1.85
CA SER A 886 37.04 5.28 -2.67
C SER A 886 36.40 5.58 -4.04
N ALA A 887 36.86 4.88 -5.08
CA ALA A 887 36.32 5.00 -6.43
C ALA A 887 34.81 4.71 -6.51
N CYS A 888 34.24 3.89 -5.61
CA CYS A 888 32.80 3.63 -5.55
C CYS A 888 31.94 4.82 -5.01
N ASN A 889 32.59 5.89 -4.55
CA ASN A 889 31.97 7.09 -3.99
C ASN A 889 32.33 8.39 -4.74
N GLN A 890 33.00 8.30 -5.89
CA GLN A 890 33.49 9.44 -6.68
C GLN A 890 32.45 10.53 -6.95
N TYR A 891 31.18 10.16 -7.12
CA TYR A 891 30.07 11.07 -7.43
C TYR A 891 28.97 11.06 -6.35
N SER A 892 29.29 10.70 -5.10
CA SER A 892 28.32 10.65 -4.00
C SER A 892 27.69 12.01 -3.65
N GLU A 893 28.40 13.12 -3.91
CA GLU A 893 27.89 14.49 -3.75
C GLU A 893 26.92 14.93 -4.88
N GLU A 894 26.82 14.16 -5.97
CA GLU A 894 26.09 14.56 -7.18
C GLU A 894 24.60 14.25 -7.05
N GLU A 895 23.85 15.16 -6.42
CA GLU A 895 22.45 14.96 -6.01
C GLU A 895 21.51 14.49 -7.13
N GLU A 896 21.68 14.95 -8.38
CA GLU A 896 20.86 14.49 -9.51
C GLU A 896 21.25 13.09 -10.01
N LEU A 897 22.53 12.69 -9.91
CA LEU A 897 22.95 11.31 -10.19
C LEU A 897 22.41 10.37 -9.11
N VAL A 898 22.54 10.74 -7.83
CA VAL A 898 22.01 9.99 -6.69
C VAL A 898 20.50 9.75 -6.84
N LYS A 899 19.73 10.78 -7.20
CA LYS A 899 18.29 10.65 -7.48
C LYS A 899 18.00 9.84 -8.75
N GLY A 900 18.86 9.93 -9.76
CA GLY A 900 18.79 9.13 -10.99
C GLY A 900 18.99 7.63 -10.75
N VAL A 901 20.04 7.25 -10.02
CA VAL A 901 20.32 5.86 -9.63
C VAL A 901 19.20 5.29 -8.76
N LEU A 902 18.71 6.07 -7.78
CA LEU A 902 17.58 5.67 -6.96
C LEU A 902 16.34 5.40 -7.81
N MET A 903 16.03 6.26 -8.78
CA MET A 903 14.92 6.06 -9.72
C MET A 903 15.12 4.82 -10.60
N ALA A 904 16.33 4.57 -11.10
CA ALA A 904 16.64 3.40 -11.92
C ALA A 904 16.47 2.07 -11.16
N GLY A 905 16.84 2.04 -9.88
CA GLY A 905 16.60 0.88 -9.01
C GLY A 905 15.13 0.71 -8.60
N LEU A 906 14.41 1.82 -8.38
CA LEU A 906 13.00 1.84 -8.01
C LEU A 906 12.01 1.68 -9.19
N TYR A 907 12.47 1.77 -10.44
CA TYR A 907 11.62 1.59 -11.62
C TYR A 907 10.87 0.24 -11.55
N PRO A 908 9.54 0.18 -11.81
CA PRO A 908 8.69 1.18 -12.46
C PRO A 908 7.94 2.16 -11.52
N ASN A 909 8.43 2.45 -10.31
CA ASN A 909 7.81 3.41 -9.38
C ASN A 909 7.99 4.89 -9.81
N LEU A 910 7.52 5.25 -11.00
CA LEU A 910 7.57 6.60 -11.56
C LEU A 910 6.21 7.31 -11.42
N ILE A 911 6.23 8.56 -10.97
CA ILE A 911 5.07 9.47 -10.92
C ILE A 911 5.27 10.57 -11.95
N GLN A 912 4.32 10.74 -12.86
CA GLN A 912 4.17 11.97 -13.66
C GLN A 912 3.35 13.00 -12.86
N VAL A 913 3.90 14.20 -12.69
CA VAL A 913 3.25 15.36 -12.07
C VAL A 913 2.53 16.17 -13.14
N ARG A 914 1.24 16.45 -12.90
CA ARG A 914 0.39 17.22 -13.81
C ARG A 914 -0.13 18.49 -13.12
N GLN A 915 -0.10 19.62 -13.82
CA GLN A 915 -0.65 20.88 -13.29
C GLN A 915 -2.17 20.92 -13.47
N GLY A 916 -2.87 21.34 -12.41
CA GLY A 916 -4.32 21.45 -12.34
C GLY A 916 -4.97 20.18 -11.81
N LYS A 917 -6.01 20.33 -10.97
CA LYS A 917 -6.91 19.22 -10.60
C LYS A 917 -8.36 19.65 -10.46
N VAL A 918 -9.28 18.71 -10.65
CA VAL A 918 -10.73 18.92 -10.51
C VAL A 918 -11.24 18.03 -9.39
N THR A 919 -11.86 18.59 -8.36
CA THR A 919 -12.49 17.78 -7.30
C THR A 919 -13.78 17.13 -7.82
N ARG A 920 -14.25 16.04 -7.19
CA ARG A 920 -15.50 15.36 -7.53
C ARG A 920 -16.75 16.25 -7.45
N GLN A 921 -16.70 17.39 -6.75
CA GLN A 921 -17.75 18.42 -6.77
C GLN A 921 -17.67 19.35 -8.01
N GLY A 922 -16.72 19.13 -8.91
CA GLY A 922 -16.45 19.97 -10.08
C GLY A 922 -15.71 21.26 -9.74
N LYS A 923 -14.97 21.33 -8.62
CA LYS A 923 -14.13 22.50 -8.30
C LYS A 923 -12.75 22.36 -8.95
N PHE A 924 -12.47 23.21 -9.94
CA PHE A 924 -11.17 23.28 -10.60
C PHE A 924 -10.19 24.13 -9.77
N LYS A 925 -8.98 23.59 -9.57
CA LYS A 925 -7.85 24.23 -8.89
C LYS A 925 -6.65 24.27 -9.87
N PRO A 926 -6.37 25.38 -10.58
CA PRO A 926 -5.31 25.43 -11.59
C PRO A 926 -3.88 25.34 -11.00
N ASN A 927 -3.67 25.91 -9.82
CA ASN A 927 -2.34 26.05 -9.21
C ASN A 927 -1.99 24.89 -8.25
N SER A 928 -2.60 23.72 -8.42
CA SER A 928 -2.34 22.53 -7.59
C SER A 928 -2.13 21.30 -8.45
N TYR A 929 -1.20 20.45 -8.04
CA TYR A 929 -0.77 19.29 -8.80
C TYR A 929 -1.69 18.05 -8.61
N ALA A 930 -1.76 17.25 -9.67
CA ALA A 930 -2.23 15.86 -9.68
C ALA A 930 -1.05 14.92 -10.00
N TYR A 931 -1.14 13.67 -9.54
CA TYR A 931 -0.03 12.71 -9.60
C TYR A 931 -0.52 11.39 -10.21
N ARG A 932 0.22 10.84 -11.18
CA ARG A 932 -0.17 9.64 -11.95
C ARG A 932 1.01 8.67 -12.12
N THR A 933 0.78 7.39 -11.89
CA THR A 933 1.72 6.28 -12.16
C THR A 933 1.16 5.36 -13.25
N LYS A 934 1.93 4.33 -13.64
CA LYS A 934 1.51 3.25 -14.57
C LYS A 934 0.23 2.53 -14.09
N ALA A 935 -0.04 2.54 -12.77
CA ALA A 935 -1.22 1.92 -12.16
C ALA A 935 -2.43 2.86 -11.97
N GLY A 936 -2.27 4.18 -12.10
CA GLY A 936 -3.36 5.16 -12.00
C GLY A 936 -3.02 6.43 -11.21
N THR A 937 -4.05 7.15 -10.75
CA THR A 937 -3.89 8.36 -9.93
C THR A 937 -3.44 8.01 -8.51
N VAL A 938 -2.48 8.77 -7.98
CA VAL A 938 -1.98 8.66 -6.59
C VAL A 938 -2.06 10.01 -5.88
N LEU A 939 -1.91 10.00 -4.55
CA LEU A 939 -1.83 11.19 -3.71
C LEU A 939 -0.49 11.19 -2.94
N LEU A 940 0.05 12.37 -2.66
CA LEU A 940 1.20 12.51 -1.76
C LEU A 940 0.72 12.63 -0.32
N HIS A 941 1.24 11.78 0.57
CA HIS A 941 0.93 11.77 2.00
C HIS A 941 1.62 12.94 2.72
N LYS A 942 1.10 13.37 3.88
CA LYS A 942 1.72 14.48 4.66
C LYS A 942 3.06 14.13 5.34
N SER A 943 3.70 12.99 5.01
CA SER A 943 5.06 12.65 5.44
C SER A 943 6.15 12.88 4.39
N THR A 944 5.76 13.23 3.15
CA THR A 944 6.68 13.63 2.08
C THR A 944 6.63 15.14 1.89
N ILE A 945 7.80 15.76 1.86
CA ILE A 945 7.96 17.21 1.67
C ILE A 945 7.31 17.73 0.37
N ASN A 946 7.20 16.87 -0.65
CA ASN A 946 6.62 17.25 -1.95
C ASN A 946 5.08 17.42 -1.91
N ARG A 947 4.37 17.06 -0.83
CA ARG A 947 2.92 17.34 -0.71
C ARG A 947 2.63 18.84 -0.71
N GLU A 948 3.46 19.64 -0.05
CA GLU A 948 3.28 21.09 0.12
C GLU A 948 4.23 21.96 -0.73
N ALA A 949 4.97 21.34 -1.66
CA ALA A 949 5.89 22.04 -2.54
C ALA A 949 5.18 23.11 -3.38
N SER A 950 5.52 24.38 -3.12
CA SER A 950 4.94 25.56 -3.79
C SER A 950 5.32 25.65 -5.28
N LYS A 951 6.42 25.02 -5.67
CA LYS A 951 6.89 24.84 -7.04
C LYS A 951 7.57 23.48 -7.17
N MET A 952 7.26 22.77 -8.25
CA MET A 952 8.03 21.60 -8.69
C MET A 952 9.11 22.03 -9.68
N TYR A 953 10.30 21.44 -9.58
CA TYR A 953 11.43 21.64 -10.50
C TYR A 953 11.48 20.56 -11.59
N SER A 954 10.86 19.39 -11.34
CA SER A 954 10.67 18.33 -12.33
C SER A 954 9.20 17.92 -12.44
N ARG A 955 8.80 17.45 -13.62
CA ARG A 955 7.51 16.79 -13.86
C ARG A 955 7.50 15.31 -13.45
N TRP A 956 8.61 14.78 -12.90
CA TRP A 956 8.74 13.38 -12.52
C TRP A 956 9.22 13.20 -11.08
N LEU A 957 8.56 12.32 -10.33
CA LEU A 957 9.00 11.85 -9.02
C LEU A 957 9.27 10.34 -9.03
N THR A 958 10.20 9.87 -8.20
CA THR A 958 10.30 8.45 -7.79
C THR A 958 9.88 8.28 -6.33
N TYR A 959 9.47 7.07 -5.95
CA TYR A 959 9.03 6.70 -4.59
C TYR A 959 9.28 5.22 -4.28
N PHE A 960 9.43 4.87 -3.00
CA PHE A 960 9.44 3.48 -2.55
C PHE A 960 8.16 3.10 -1.81
N MET A 961 7.80 3.80 -0.72
CA MET A 961 6.65 3.41 0.10
C MET A 961 5.36 4.10 -0.36
N ALA A 962 4.37 3.29 -0.74
CA ALA A 962 2.99 3.73 -0.91
C ALA A 962 2.06 2.84 -0.08
N VAL A 963 1.04 3.46 0.52
CA VAL A 963 0.03 2.78 1.32
C VAL A 963 -1.37 3.09 0.81
N LYS A 964 -2.26 2.09 0.83
CA LYS A 964 -3.67 2.29 0.49
C LYS A 964 -4.50 2.58 1.74
N SER A 965 -5.30 3.65 1.70
CA SER A 965 -6.20 4.08 2.77
C SER A 965 -7.40 4.83 2.20
N ASN A 966 -8.58 4.71 2.81
CA ASN A 966 -9.83 5.38 2.38
C ASN A 966 -10.14 5.28 0.87
N GLY A 967 -9.73 4.16 0.23
CA GLY A 967 -9.86 3.91 -1.21
C GLY A 967 -8.77 4.53 -2.10
N GLY A 968 -8.01 5.51 -1.61
CA GLY A 968 -6.89 6.15 -2.32
C GLY A 968 -5.54 5.47 -2.06
N VAL A 969 -4.57 5.74 -2.94
CA VAL A 969 -3.17 5.32 -2.77
C VAL A 969 -2.31 6.52 -2.41
N PHE A 970 -1.65 6.46 -1.25
CA PHE A 970 -0.89 7.53 -0.64
C PHE A 970 0.61 7.20 -0.62
N VAL A 971 1.40 7.95 -1.37
CA VAL A 971 2.86 7.87 -1.45
C VAL A 971 3.48 8.58 -0.25
N ARG A 972 4.36 7.90 0.52
CA ARG A 972 4.86 8.37 1.84
C ARG A 972 6.20 9.10 1.79
N ASP A 973 7.00 8.83 0.77
CA ASP A 973 8.30 9.39 0.45
C ASP A 973 8.36 9.74 -1.05
N SER A 974 9.12 10.76 -1.44
CA SER A 974 9.39 11.01 -2.86
C SER A 974 10.65 11.83 -3.12
N SER A 975 11.17 11.72 -4.35
CA SER A 975 12.24 12.58 -4.87
C SER A 975 11.90 13.10 -6.26
N GLN A 976 12.11 14.39 -6.51
CA GLN A 976 12.04 15.00 -7.85
C GLN A 976 13.26 14.56 -8.70
N VAL A 977 13.02 13.92 -9.85
CA VAL A 977 14.07 13.27 -10.68
C VAL A 977 14.23 14.00 -12.02
N HIS A 978 15.47 14.18 -12.47
CA HIS A 978 15.77 14.79 -13.77
C HIS A 978 15.28 13.92 -14.96
N PRO A 979 14.61 14.48 -16.00
CA PRO A 979 14.07 13.70 -17.11
C PRO A 979 15.10 12.88 -17.89
N LEU A 980 16.33 13.39 -18.03
CA LEU A 980 17.40 12.64 -18.70
C LEU A 980 17.88 11.44 -17.88
N ALA A 981 17.76 11.44 -16.55
CA ALA A 981 18.03 10.24 -15.76
C ALA A 981 16.99 9.15 -16.04
N VAL A 982 15.70 9.51 -16.14
CA VAL A 982 14.61 8.59 -16.51
C VAL A 982 14.82 8.03 -17.93
N LEU A 983 15.27 8.86 -18.88
CA LEU A 983 15.58 8.43 -20.24
C LEU A 983 16.82 7.52 -20.34
N LEU A 984 17.89 7.82 -19.60
CA LEU A 984 19.21 7.23 -19.82
C LEU A 984 19.55 6.07 -18.87
N MET A 985 18.95 6.00 -17.69
CA MET A 985 19.38 5.09 -16.60
C MET A 985 18.35 3.99 -16.26
N THR A 986 17.13 4.05 -16.79
CA THR A 986 16.17 2.92 -16.71
C THR A 986 16.60 1.78 -17.62
N ASP A 987 16.18 0.53 -17.37
CA ASP A 987 16.51 -0.60 -18.27
C ASP A 987 15.50 -0.83 -19.41
N THR A 988 14.44 0.00 -19.47
CA THR A 988 13.33 -0.13 -20.43
C THR A 988 13.74 0.27 -21.85
N ASP A 989 13.31 -0.48 -22.86
CA ASP A 989 13.44 -0.07 -24.26
C ASP A 989 12.83 1.33 -24.51
N ILE A 990 13.33 2.02 -25.53
CA ILE A 990 12.84 3.34 -25.95
C ILE A 990 12.32 3.34 -27.39
N HIS A 991 11.13 3.91 -27.59
CA HIS A 991 10.61 4.23 -28.91
C HIS A 991 11.04 5.64 -29.29
N VAL A 992 11.80 5.75 -30.39
CA VAL A 992 12.14 7.01 -31.06
C VAL A 992 11.31 7.13 -32.34
N ARG A 993 10.72 8.31 -32.57
CA ARG A 993 10.14 8.71 -33.87
C ARG A 993 10.88 9.95 -34.34
N ASP A 994 11.47 9.89 -35.52
CA ASP A 994 12.33 10.94 -36.06
C ASP A 994 11.80 11.42 -37.42
N ASP A 995 11.41 12.69 -37.48
CA ASP A 995 10.89 13.37 -38.67
C ASP A 995 12.03 14.09 -39.44
N GLY A 996 13.30 13.76 -39.13
CA GLY A 996 14.52 14.29 -39.75
C GLY A 996 14.96 15.66 -39.23
N TRP A 997 14.00 16.54 -38.89
CA TRP A 997 14.25 17.83 -38.24
C TRP A 997 14.10 17.73 -36.71
N ARG A 998 13.06 17.04 -36.24
CA ARG A 998 12.81 16.76 -34.82
C ARG A 998 12.60 15.28 -34.60
N ALA A 999 12.96 14.84 -33.40
CA ALA A 999 12.62 13.51 -32.93
C ALA A 999 11.90 13.58 -31.58
N THR A 1000 11.01 12.62 -31.35
CA THR A 1000 10.37 12.36 -30.07
C THR A 1000 10.83 11.02 -29.52
N VAL A 1001 11.03 10.94 -28.21
CA VAL A 1001 11.45 9.71 -27.52
C VAL A 1001 10.53 9.44 -26.32
N SER A 1002 10.17 8.17 -26.16
CA SER A 1002 9.26 7.68 -25.12
C SER A 1002 9.67 6.28 -24.66
N LEU A 1003 9.33 5.92 -23.42
CA LEU A 1003 9.51 4.56 -22.90
C LEU A 1003 8.53 3.60 -23.60
N THR A 1004 8.92 2.34 -23.81
CA THR A 1004 8.03 1.36 -24.47
C THR A 1004 6.87 0.89 -23.59
N ASP A 1005 7.05 0.88 -22.26
CA ASP A 1005 6.10 0.31 -21.30
C ASP A 1005 5.14 1.33 -20.66
N SER A 1006 5.29 2.62 -20.98
CA SER A 1006 4.78 3.72 -20.15
C SER A 1006 4.56 5.04 -20.91
N ASP A 1007 3.36 5.63 -20.79
CA ASP A 1007 3.04 6.96 -21.33
C ASP A 1007 3.52 8.13 -20.44
N LEU A 1008 4.20 7.83 -19.32
CA LEU A 1008 4.59 8.81 -18.31
C LEU A 1008 5.77 9.70 -18.75
N LEU A 1009 6.59 9.26 -19.72
CA LEU A 1009 7.73 10.02 -20.24
C LEU A 1009 7.63 10.13 -21.77
N VAL A 1010 7.39 11.35 -22.26
CA VAL A 1010 7.50 11.70 -23.68
C VAL A 1010 8.31 12.99 -23.79
N LEU A 1011 9.44 12.92 -24.49
CA LEU A 1011 10.38 14.03 -24.68
C LEU A 1011 10.51 14.35 -26.17
N GLU A 1012 10.83 15.60 -26.50
CA GLU A 1012 11.02 16.10 -27.87
C GLU A 1012 12.34 16.85 -27.98
N GLY A 1013 13.05 16.71 -29.10
CA GLY A 1013 14.27 17.46 -29.39
C GLY A 1013 14.51 17.56 -30.90
N ASP A 1014 15.62 18.17 -31.27
CA ASP A 1014 16.14 18.02 -32.64
C ASP A 1014 16.59 16.57 -32.89
N SER A 1015 16.55 16.14 -34.15
CA SER A 1015 16.91 14.77 -34.55
C SER A 1015 18.33 14.36 -34.12
N TYR A 1016 19.27 15.30 -34.07
CA TYR A 1016 20.68 15.05 -33.77
C TYR A 1016 20.91 14.78 -32.27
N THR A 1017 20.42 15.66 -31.39
CA THR A 1017 20.43 15.50 -29.92
C THR A 1017 19.82 14.17 -29.51
N ILE A 1018 18.65 13.80 -30.06
CA ILE A 1018 17.96 12.56 -29.69
C ILE A 1018 18.74 11.31 -30.15
N ARG A 1019 19.39 11.34 -31.32
CA ARG A 1019 20.27 10.25 -31.77
C ARG A 1019 21.51 10.11 -30.89
N LEU A 1020 22.20 11.21 -30.55
CA LEU A 1020 23.34 11.18 -29.63
C LEU A 1020 22.94 10.64 -28.24
N LEU A 1021 21.79 11.06 -27.69
CA LEU A 1021 21.30 10.58 -26.39
C LEU A 1021 20.91 9.08 -26.43
N ARG A 1022 20.33 8.59 -27.53
CA ARG A 1022 20.06 7.17 -27.74
C ARG A 1022 21.36 6.36 -27.76
N ASP A 1023 22.37 6.82 -28.47
CA ASP A 1023 23.62 6.04 -28.65
C ASP A 1023 24.46 6.08 -27.35
N PHE A 1024 24.47 7.21 -26.65
CA PHE A 1024 25.02 7.35 -25.29
C PHE A 1024 24.33 6.42 -24.27
N ARG A 1025 23.00 6.24 -24.38
CA ARG A 1025 22.25 5.27 -23.55
C ARG A 1025 22.73 3.83 -23.78
N VAL A 1026 23.01 3.45 -25.02
CA VAL A 1026 23.56 2.10 -25.31
C VAL A 1026 24.96 1.93 -24.72
N SER A 1027 25.81 2.97 -24.74
CA SER A 1027 27.11 2.95 -24.05
C SER A 1027 26.95 2.74 -22.53
N LEU A 1028 25.99 3.44 -21.89
CA LEU A 1028 25.67 3.26 -20.47
C LEU A 1028 25.17 1.85 -20.15
N SER A 1029 24.24 1.31 -20.95
CA SER A 1029 23.74 -0.05 -20.78
C SER A 1029 24.85 -1.10 -20.89
N LYS A 1030 25.76 -0.94 -21.87
CA LYS A 1030 26.91 -1.83 -22.07
C LYS A 1030 27.93 -1.75 -20.92
N MET A 1031 28.14 -0.57 -20.33
CA MET A 1031 28.92 -0.40 -19.10
C MET A 1031 28.29 -1.18 -17.94
N VAL A 1032 26.97 -1.06 -17.72
CA VAL A 1032 26.26 -1.78 -16.65
C VAL A 1032 26.33 -3.29 -16.84
N GLU A 1033 26.08 -3.81 -18.05
CA GLU A 1033 26.21 -5.24 -18.39
C GLU A 1033 27.63 -5.75 -18.07
N THR A 1034 28.66 -5.01 -18.51
CA THR A 1034 30.08 -5.33 -18.26
C THR A 1034 30.38 -5.40 -16.76
N CYS A 1035 29.98 -4.38 -16.00
CA CYS A 1035 30.23 -4.31 -14.55
C CYS A 1035 29.43 -5.32 -13.73
N LEU A 1036 28.36 -5.92 -14.28
CA LEU A 1036 27.65 -7.04 -13.66
C LEU A 1036 28.33 -8.39 -13.97
N CYS A 1037 28.84 -8.57 -15.19
CA CYS A 1037 29.50 -9.81 -15.61
C CYS A 1037 30.86 -10.04 -14.94
N TYR A 1038 31.70 -9.00 -14.84
CA TYR A 1038 33.03 -9.09 -14.22
C TYR A 1038 33.00 -8.71 -12.73
N GLU A 1039 34.03 -9.09 -11.98
CA GLU A 1039 34.32 -8.46 -10.69
C GLU A 1039 34.84 -7.04 -10.93
N MET A 1040 34.43 -6.05 -10.13
CA MET A 1040 34.80 -4.65 -10.38
C MET A 1040 36.32 -4.41 -10.33
N ALA A 1041 37.07 -5.19 -9.54
CA ALA A 1041 38.52 -5.15 -9.47
C ALA A 1041 39.24 -5.83 -10.66
N ALA A 1042 38.55 -6.69 -11.42
CA ALA A 1042 39.09 -7.44 -12.55
C ALA A 1042 38.87 -6.76 -13.92
N ILE A 1043 38.13 -5.64 -13.96
CA ILE A 1043 37.90 -4.86 -15.18
C ILE A 1043 39.23 -4.25 -15.66
N PRO A 1044 39.66 -4.41 -16.93
CA PRO A 1044 40.90 -3.82 -17.44
C PRO A 1044 40.97 -2.29 -17.30
N GLY A 1045 42.15 -1.75 -17.00
CA GLY A 1045 42.35 -0.32 -16.71
C GLY A 1045 41.85 0.63 -17.82
N ASP A 1046 42.05 0.25 -19.09
CA ASP A 1046 41.58 1.04 -20.24
C ASP A 1046 40.04 1.16 -20.26
N LEU A 1047 39.35 0.08 -19.87
CA LEU A 1047 37.90 0.01 -19.79
C LEU A 1047 37.38 0.73 -18.54
N GLN A 1048 38.11 0.68 -17.42
CA GLN A 1048 37.83 1.54 -16.25
C GLN A 1048 37.97 3.02 -16.60
N HIS A 1049 38.93 3.40 -17.45
CA HIS A 1049 39.09 4.78 -17.94
C HIS A 1049 37.93 5.18 -18.85
N GLN A 1050 37.55 4.33 -19.82
CA GLN A 1050 36.38 4.53 -20.68
C GLN A 1050 35.08 4.70 -19.86
N HIS A 1051 34.88 3.89 -18.82
CA HIS A 1051 33.73 4.00 -17.92
C HIS A 1051 33.77 5.31 -17.11
N SER A 1052 34.96 5.78 -16.72
CA SER A 1052 35.12 7.05 -15.99
C SER A 1052 34.69 8.24 -16.85
N GLN A 1053 35.20 8.32 -18.09
CA GLN A 1053 34.81 9.36 -19.06
C GLN A 1053 33.29 9.37 -19.32
N LEU A 1054 32.68 8.19 -19.43
CA LEU A 1054 31.24 8.04 -19.67
C LEU A 1054 30.41 8.58 -18.48
N LEU A 1055 30.85 8.33 -17.25
CA LEU A 1055 30.22 8.83 -16.03
C LEU A 1055 30.42 10.35 -15.86
N ASP A 1056 31.60 10.90 -16.15
CA ASP A 1056 31.84 12.35 -16.13
C ASP A 1056 30.88 13.10 -17.07
N ILE A 1057 30.65 12.55 -18.28
CA ILE A 1057 29.70 13.12 -19.26
C ILE A 1057 28.24 13.01 -18.76
N LEU A 1058 27.87 11.90 -18.11
CA LEU A 1058 26.54 11.74 -17.51
C LEU A 1058 26.31 12.76 -16.39
N VAL A 1059 27.29 12.98 -15.52
CA VAL A 1059 27.23 13.97 -14.43
C VAL A 1059 27.08 15.39 -14.99
N ASP A 1060 27.88 15.77 -15.98
CA ASP A 1060 27.76 17.07 -16.67
C ASP A 1060 26.39 17.25 -17.36
N LEU A 1061 25.80 16.17 -17.87
CA LEU A 1061 24.48 16.19 -18.52
C LEU A 1061 23.33 16.36 -17.50
N LEU A 1062 23.46 15.80 -16.30
CA LEU A 1062 22.50 15.96 -15.20
C LEU A 1062 22.66 17.30 -14.45
N LYS A 1063 23.84 17.93 -14.51
CA LYS A 1063 24.10 19.31 -14.04
C LYS A 1063 23.51 20.42 -14.92
N GLY A 1064 22.79 20.08 -16.00
CA GLY A 1064 22.20 21.05 -16.92
C GLY A 1064 21.27 22.05 -16.21
N PRO A 1065 21.18 23.32 -16.68
CA PRO A 1065 20.40 24.34 -15.97
C PRO A 1065 18.92 23.93 -15.78
N PRO A 1066 18.31 24.13 -14.60
CA PRO A 1066 16.94 23.66 -14.30
C PRO A 1066 15.83 24.39 -15.09
N GLY A 1067 16.18 25.34 -15.97
CA GLY A 1067 15.27 25.95 -16.96
C GLY A 1067 15.36 25.35 -18.36
N SER A 1068 16.26 24.39 -18.61
CA SER A 1068 16.51 23.81 -19.94
C SER A 1068 15.48 22.75 -20.35
N PHE A 1069 14.78 22.17 -19.38
CA PHE A 1069 13.81 21.08 -19.55
C PHE A 1069 12.49 21.55 -18.94
N GLY A 1070 11.56 22.00 -19.78
CA GLY A 1070 10.48 22.91 -19.38
C GLY A 1070 9.55 22.37 -18.27
N ALA A 1071 9.54 23.06 -17.13
CA ALA A 1071 8.56 22.89 -16.04
C ALA A 1071 7.14 23.27 -16.50
#